data_AF-A0A8J7GJP2-F1
#
_entry.id   AF-A0A8J7GJP2-F1
#
_cell.length_a   1.000
_cell.length_b   1.000
_cell.length_c   1.000
_cell.angle_alpha   90.00
_cell.angle_beta   90.00
_cell.angle_gamma   90.00
#
_symmetry.space_group_name_H-M   'P 1'
#
loop_
_entity.id
_entity.type
_entity.pdbx_description
1 polymer ?
#
loop_
_entity_poly.entity_id
_entity_poly.type
_entity_poly.pdbx_seq_one_letter_code
_entity_poly.pdbx_strand_id
1 'polypeptide(L)'
;MRRLHAEDTGPGRGPGPDRPGPAHDLLRLQATAGNRVATRHVQRLAVSRAAPLGQHAVVHENRQVTEDFRQVQGQLEAMIAEKGWRQTRSWAYRFINADPLTDLRYGGDLPLVARVRERLRVEVTMKENEIRGLTGSPTLDLGDVVLGGGRFEPAAMSTTTELLNRSEQQLKSEMTHYGLKVDGWVFKDYSMAGGPAQTGLKDAARRLAGQRKTCDDATRAFFAAQKAAEADARQWGPLIPARPALLAAQEEARKAWVAQEDAYHDACTKEQITYPVLAAYSTLDHAAAELRKVADADSAALAESLYKTIDDRVKNIATVRASFGDRFNPWKQPQIVALTKKQLGLNPWQCKVVDERAADVKADAELDAKVFAAVAIGLGLLAAIPTGGTSVLAGVAAASAGVGAAYSAYNLYEHYKDYQLASAETGTALDKAQAVSQDEPGLMWLAFDLLDLGLNVVGAAAAFKTLRGAMAAAEASQLGKLPELIAASGRAGLPLGSRSKLIATVLERLGGSRSVEKALQSILDAFAAARPDRDAALVEAMGEAAAKLVNEQKVAVFFPGKKASSIKEIKRVLEGAGVNSGLNAQAEQIYQAFNSGGFHGHYFQAGDKGFVLLRDGETMASSLAHEMAHRGQHLRGELTSLGTMRSEYQAYHAQREFLLALPDELVPAQHARIRNATDADLVKWLTESREYGPAIRAEASSTGVMDPAVEARSIEKWFLTGG
;
A
#
# COMPACT_ATOMS: atom_id res chain seq x y z
N MET A 1 -63.54 36.06 -13.91
CA MET A 1 -64.58 36.93 -14.53
C MET A 1 -63.91 38.24 -14.95
N ARG A 2 -64.22 38.71 -16.16
CA ARG A 2 -63.63 39.86 -16.87
C ARG A 2 -64.15 41.21 -16.35
N ARG A 3 -63.31 42.26 -16.47
CA ARG A 3 -63.54 43.66 -16.97
C ARG A 3 -62.45 44.58 -16.36
N LEU A 4 -61.52 45.23 -17.10
CA LEU A 4 -61.65 46.40 -17.99
C LEU A 4 -62.36 47.57 -17.28
N HIS A 5 -61.94 48.84 -17.24
CA HIS A 5 -61.00 49.72 -17.95
C HIS A 5 -60.88 51.01 -17.09
N ALA A 6 -59.80 51.80 -17.20
CA ALA A 6 -59.87 53.26 -17.38
C ALA A 6 -58.46 53.84 -17.54
N GLU A 7 -58.28 54.52 -18.68
CA GLU A 7 -57.16 55.40 -19.03
C GLU A 7 -57.30 56.75 -18.30
N ASP A 8 -56.19 57.40 -17.97
CA ASP A 8 -56.15 58.86 -17.83
C ASP A 8 -54.77 59.42 -18.22
N THR A 9 -54.79 60.64 -18.76
CA THR A 9 -53.85 61.22 -19.72
C THR A 9 -52.85 62.23 -19.13
N GLY A 10 -51.53 61.95 -19.25
CA GLY A 10 -50.37 62.87 -19.39
C GLY A 10 -50.12 64.00 -18.37
N PRO A 11 -49.09 64.87 -18.55
CA PRO A 11 -47.76 64.67 -19.15
C PRO A 11 -46.62 65.16 -18.22
N GLY A 12 -45.40 64.64 -18.38
CA GLY A 12 -44.23 65.18 -17.67
C GLY A 12 -42.94 64.41 -17.93
N ARG A 13 -42.22 64.75 -19.01
CA ARG A 13 -40.85 64.27 -19.24
C ARG A 13 -39.89 64.97 -18.26
N GLY A 14 -39.54 64.29 -17.18
CA GLY A 14 -38.36 64.58 -16.36
C GLY A 14 -37.12 63.82 -16.86
N PRO A 15 -35.91 64.28 -16.54
CA PRO A 15 -34.65 63.67 -16.98
C PRO A 15 -34.49 62.27 -16.39
N GLY A 16 -34.06 61.31 -17.22
CA GLY A 16 -33.95 59.90 -16.86
C GLY A 16 -32.98 59.62 -15.70
N PRO A 17 -33.20 58.52 -14.96
CA PRO A 17 -32.44 58.23 -13.75
C PRO A 17 -31.03 57.75 -14.08
N ASP A 18 -30.09 58.27 -13.29
CA ASP A 18 -28.88 57.63 -12.77
C ASP A 18 -28.37 56.39 -13.51
N ARG A 19 -27.18 56.55 -14.12
CA ARG A 19 -26.32 55.39 -14.37
C ARG A 19 -26.12 54.67 -13.03
N PRO A 20 -26.45 53.38 -12.94
CA PRO A 20 -26.29 52.64 -11.70
C PRO A 20 -24.81 52.67 -11.30
N GLY A 21 -24.56 53.04 -10.04
CA GLY A 21 -23.21 53.18 -9.52
C GLY A 21 -22.42 51.86 -9.51
N PRO A 22 -21.10 51.91 -9.28
CA PRO A 22 -20.19 50.76 -9.36
C PRO A 22 -20.57 49.55 -8.49
N ALA A 23 -21.41 49.73 -7.46
CA ALA A 23 -21.96 48.64 -6.66
C ALA A 23 -22.89 47.71 -7.45
N HIS A 24 -23.65 48.25 -8.41
CA HIS A 24 -24.58 47.47 -9.23
C HIS A 24 -23.84 46.65 -10.30
N ASP A 25 -22.77 47.21 -10.86
CA ASP A 25 -21.90 46.49 -11.81
C ASP A 25 -21.14 45.35 -11.13
N LEU A 26 -20.76 45.53 -9.86
CA LEU A 26 -20.16 44.47 -9.04
C LEU A 26 -21.11 43.30 -8.78
N LEU A 27 -22.37 43.58 -8.42
CA LEU A 27 -23.38 42.55 -8.21
C LEU A 27 -23.69 41.76 -9.50
N ARG A 28 -23.72 42.44 -10.66
CA ARG A 28 -23.84 41.76 -11.96
C ARG A 28 -22.62 40.89 -12.26
N LEU A 29 -21.41 41.37 -12.02
CA LEU A 29 -20.19 40.56 -12.21
C LEU A 29 -20.17 39.32 -11.30
N GLN A 30 -20.65 39.46 -10.07
CA GLN A 30 -20.75 38.39 -9.09
C GLN A 30 -21.78 37.33 -9.49
N ALA A 31 -22.92 37.76 -10.04
CA ALA A 31 -23.97 36.88 -10.56
C ALA A 31 -23.57 36.14 -11.85
N THR A 32 -22.76 36.77 -12.70
CA THR A 32 -22.45 36.21 -14.04
C THR A 32 -21.15 35.40 -14.08
N ALA A 33 -20.15 35.74 -13.26
CA ALA A 33 -18.81 35.16 -13.33
C ALA A 33 -18.34 34.46 -12.03
N GLY A 34 -19.19 34.45 -10.99
CA GLY A 34 -18.90 33.86 -9.69
C GLY A 34 -17.97 34.71 -8.80
N ASN A 35 -18.01 34.45 -7.48
CA ASN A 35 -17.31 35.24 -6.46
C ASN A 35 -15.82 35.46 -6.75
N ARG A 36 -15.11 34.45 -7.30
CA ARG A 36 -13.67 34.56 -7.57
C ARG A 36 -13.31 35.62 -8.63
N VAL A 37 -14.15 35.82 -9.65
CA VAL A 37 -13.88 36.81 -10.71
C VAL A 37 -14.19 38.22 -10.21
N ALA A 38 -15.27 38.38 -9.45
CA ALA A 38 -15.60 39.63 -8.77
C ALA A 38 -14.50 40.04 -7.77
N THR A 39 -13.99 39.11 -6.95
CA THR A 39 -12.87 39.38 -6.03
C THR A 39 -11.60 39.82 -6.76
N ARG A 40 -11.24 39.17 -7.88
CA ARG A 40 -10.09 39.60 -8.70
C ARG A 40 -10.28 40.98 -9.33
N HIS A 41 -11.50 41.32 -9.75
CA HIS A 41 -11.80 42.63 -10.34
C HIS A 41 -11.75 43.75 -9.28
N VAL A 42 -12.30 43.51 -8.08
CA VAL A 42 -12.19 44.42 -6.93
C VAL A 42 -10.73 44.59 -6.50
N GLN A 43 -9.94 43.51 -6.45
CA GLN A 43 -8.51 43.60 -6.15
C GLN A 43 -7.74 44.44 -7.19
N ARG A 44 -8.05 44.31 -8.50
CA ARG A 44 -7.43 45.18 -9.53
C ARG A 44 -7.81 46.65 -9.38
N LEU A 45 -9.07 46.95 -9.04
CA LEU A 45 -9.54 48.31 -8.84
C LEU A 45 -9.00 48.94 -7.55
N ALA A 46 -8.88 48.15 -6.48
CA ALA A 46 -8.24 48.57 -5.23
C ALA A 46 -6.74 48.85 -5.41
N VAL A 47 -6.04 48.07 -6.25
CA VAL A 47 -4.64 48.33 -6.62
C VAL A 47 -4.50 49.59 -7.50
N SER A 48 -5.54 49.98 -8.25
CA SER A 48 -5.50 51.17 -9.11
C SER A 48 -5.80 52.50 -8.39
N ARG A 49 -6.35 52.47 -7.17
CA ARG A 49 -6.36 53.63 -6.26
C ARG A 49 -5.19 53.50 -5.28
N ALA A 50 -3.97 53.58 -5.81
CA ALA A 50 -2.80 53.72 -4.97
C ALA A 50 -2.99 54.96 -4.07
N ALA A 51 -2.82 54.79 -2.76
CA ALA A 51 -2.55 55.92 -1.89
C ALA A 51 -1.45 56.78 -2.55
N PRO A 52 -1.51 58.13 -2.45
CA PRO A 52 -0.45 58.98 -3.01
C PRO A 52 0.88 58.37 -2.58
N LEU A 53 1.75 58.10 -3.56
CA LEU A 53 3.08 57.55 -3.31
C LEU A 53 3.66 58.36 -2.16
N GLY A 54 3.87 57.73 -1.00
CA GLY A 54 4.68 58.36 0.03
C GLY A 54 5.97 58.81 -0.64
N GLN A 55 6.47 60.00 -0.32
CA GLN A 55 7.61 60.63 -1.01
C GLN A 55 8.91 59.76 -1.03
N HIS A 56 8.87 58.55 -0.47
CA HIS A 56 9.98 57.61 -0.28
C HIS A 56 9.59 56.16 -0.62
N ALA A 57 8.82 55.94 -1.70
CA ALA A 57 8.40 54.61 -2.15
C ALA A 57 8.88 54.30 -3.58
N VAL A 58 9.39 53.08 -3.77
CA VAL A 58 9.77 52.50 -5.08
C VAL A 58 8.73 51.44 -5.46
N VAL A 59 8.24 51.46 -6.70
CA VAL A 59 7.28 50.45 -7.17
C VAL A 59 8.01 49.28 -7.83
N HIS A 60 7.91 48.09 -7.23
CA HIS A 60 8.47 46.83 -7.77
C HIS A 60 7.35 45.79 -7.97
N GLU A 61 7.14 45.35 -9.21
CA GLU A 61 6.12 44.36 -9.60
C GLU A 61 4.72 44.65 -9.00
N ASN A 62 4.26 45.90 -9.14
CA ASN A 62 2.97 46.41 -8.64
C ASN A 62 2.85 46.47 -7.11
N ARG A 63 3.97 46.50 -6.38
CA ARG A 63 4.00 46.72 -4.93
C ARG A 63 4.91 47.90 -4.60
N GLN A 64 4.47 48.77 -3.70
CA GLN A 64 5.30 49.88 -3.20
C GLN A 64 6.22 49.35 -2.10
N VAL A 65 7.52 49.59 -2.21
CA VAL A 65 8.55 49.26 -1.21
C VAL A 65 9.16 50.56 -0.71
N THR A 66 9.24 50.74 0.60
CA THR A 66 9.71 51.98 1.23
C THR A 66 11.02 51.79 1.99
N GLU A 67 11.65 52.86 2.46
CA GLU A 67 12.79 52.76 3.39
C GLU A 67 12.38 52.49 4.86
N ASP A 68 11.08 52.68 5.17
CA ASP A 68 10.48 52.38 6.48
C ASP A 68 10.49 50.86 6.75
N PHE A 69 11.21 50.49 7.80
CA PHE A 69 11.35 49.11 8.30
C PHE A 69 10.00 48.41 8.51
N ARG A 70 9.05 49.06 9.18
CA ARG A 70 7.77 48.44 9.56
C ARG A 70 6.91 48.16 8.34
N GLN A 71 6.97 49.06 7.35
CA GLN A 71 6.22 48.90 6.10
C GLN A 71 6.79 47.78 5.25
N VAL A 72 8.13 47.69 5.11
CA VAL A 72 8.77 46.58 4.38
C VAL A 72 8.49 45.25 5.06
N GLN A 73 8.63 45.19 6.39
CA GLN A 73 8.31 43.98 7.15
C GLN A 73 6.85 43.57 6.94
N GLY A 74 5.89 44.49 7.13
CA GLY A 74 4.46 44.20 6.96
C GLY A 74 4.11 43.76 5.53
N GLN A 75 4.77 44.34 4.53
CA GLN A 75 4.61 43.95 3.14
C GLN A 75 5.16 42.54 2.87
N LEU A 76 6.35 42.21 3.36
CA LEU A 76 6.91 40.86 3.24
C LEU A 76 5.99 39.84 3.90
N GLU A 77 5.52 40.10 5.12
CA GLU A 77 4.62 39.21 5.85
C GLU A 77 3.28 39.01 5.11
N ALA A 78 2.69 40.09 4.57
CA ALA A 78 1.49 40.00 3.75
C ALA A 78 1.72 39.18 2.46
N MET A 79 2.87 39.37 1.80
CA MET A 79 3.23 38.61 0.60
C MET A 79 3.47 37.14 0.91
N ILE A 80 4.13 36.82 2.03
CA ILE A 80 4.32 35.44 2.47
C ILE A 80 2.97 34.79 2.74
N ALA A 81 2.06 35.44 3.47
CA ALA A 81 0.73 34.91 3.74
C ALA A 81 -0.08 34.65 2.44
N GLU A 82 0.03 35.54 1.45
CA GLU A 82 -0.70 35.45 0.18
C GLU A 82 -0.11 34.38 -0.76
N LYS A 83 1.22 34.41 -0.97
CA LYS A 83 1.89 33.70 -2.07
C LYS A 83 2.90 32.65 -1.61
N GLY A 84 3.22 32.64 -0.32
CA GLY A 84 4.25 31.80 0.24
C GLY A 84 5.65 32.42 0.23
N TRP A 85 6.55 31.83 1.01
CA TRP A 85 7.91 32.32 1.18
C TRP A 85 8.73 32.17 -0.09
N ARG A 86 8.64 31.05 -0.81
CA ARG A 86 9.43 30.85 -2.04
C ARG A 86 9.19 31.95 -3.07
N GLN A 87 7.92 32.32 -3.29
CA GLN A 87 7.57 33.37 -4.23
C GLN A 87 7.96 34.76 -3.72
N THR A 88 7.79 35.02 -2.42
CA THR A 88 8.16 36.30 -1.80
C THR A 88 9.67 36.52 -1.83
N ARG A 89 10.45 35.49 -1.50
CA ARG A 89 11.91 35.46 -1.59
C ARG A 89 12.36 35.75 -3.03
N SER A 90 11.81 35.05 -4.01
CA SER A 90 12.12 35.26 -5.42
C SER A 90 11.81 36.69 -5.88
N TRP A 91 10.65 37.24 -5.49
CA TRP A 91 10.29 38.63 -5.76
C TRP A 91 11.30 39.62 -5.17
N ALA A 92 11.70 39.42 -3.92
CA ALA A 92 12.61 40.33 -3.23
C ALA A 92 14.02 40.27 -3.84
N TYR A 93 14.55 39.08 -4.15
CA TYR A 93 15.87 38.95 -4.76
C TYR A 93 15.93 39.50 -6.18
N ARG A 94 14.83 39.49 -6.95
CA ARG A 94 14.79 40.19 -8.25
C ARG A 94 14.99 41.70 -8.10
N PHE A 95 14.50 42.30 -7.02
CA PHE A 95 14.76 43.72 -6.73
C PHE A 95 16.18 43.94 -6.18
N ILE A 96 16.61 43.08 -5.25
CA ILE A 96 17.91 43.17 -4.60
C ILE A 96 19.06 43.03 -5.59
N ASN A 97 18.89 42.14 -6.58
CA ASN A 97 19.89 41.81 -7.60
C ASN A 97 19.59 42.48 -8.95
N ALA A 98 18.67 43.45 -9.00
CA ALA A 98 18.42 44.22 -10.22
C ALA A 98 19.70 44.93 -10.65
N ASP A 99 20.02 44.85 -11.94
CA ASP A 99 21.18 45.53 -12.51
C ASP A 99 20.97 47.07 -12.53
N PRO A 100 22.04 47.87 -12.61
CA PRO A 100 21.93 49.33 -12.60
C PRO A 100 21.07 49.93 -13.73
N LEU A 101 20.91 49.26 -14.87
CA LEU A 101 20.03 49.74 -15.95
C LEU A 101 18.55 49.49 -15.61
N THR A 102 18.26 48.43 -14.86
CA THR A 102 16.94 48.16 -14.31
C THR A 102 16.55 49.20 -13.24
N ASP A 103 17.52 49.81 -12.56
CA ASP A 103 17.26 50.87 -11.55
C ASP A 103 16.60 52.11 -12.14
N LEU A 104 16.89 52.42 -13.41
CA LEU A 104 16.24 53.52 -14.13
C LEU A 104 14.74 53.28 -14.33
N ARG A 105 14.27 52.02 -14.27
CA ARG A 105 12.84 51.67 -14.37
C ARG A 105 12.09 51.88 -13.06
N TYR A 106 12.79 51.99 -11.94
CA TYR A 106 12.22 52.18 -10.61
C TYR A 106 12.03 53.66 -10.22
N GLY A 107 12.47 54.58 -11.09
CA GLY A 107 12.37 56.03 -10.89
C GLY A 107 13.74 56.72 -11.02
N GLY A 108 13.73 58.06 -11.10
CA GLY A 108 14.97 58.84 -11.27
C GLY A 108 15.83 59.00 -10.00
N ASP A 109 15.34 58.61 -8.82
CA ASP A 109 16.05 58.75 -7.55
C ASP A 109 16.85 57.47 -7.22
N LEU A 110 18.01 57.33 -7.87
CA LEU A 110 18.93 56.21 -7.65
C LEU A 110 19.38 56.06 -6.17
N PRO A 111 19.67 57.14 -5.43
CA PRO A 111 19.94 57.05 -3.99
C PRO A 111 18.80 56.41 -3.19
N LEU A 112 17.55 56.76 -3.46
CA LEU A 112 16.39 56.11 -2.82
C LEU A 112 16.32 54.62 -3.15
N VAL A 113 16.47 54.25 -4.44
CA VAL A 113 16.47 52.84 -4.86
C VAL A 113 17.55 52.04 -4.13
N ALA A 114 18.75 52.59 -3.99
CA ALA A 114 19.85 51.93 -3.26
C ALA A 114 19.52 51.73 -1.77
N ARG A 115 18.92 52.72 -1.09
CA ARG A 115 18.51 52.60 0.32
C ARG A 115 17.38 51.58 0.50
N VAL A 116 16.36 51.60 -0.35
CA VAL A 116 15.25 50.64 -0.33
C VAL A 116 15.76 49.22 -0.59
N ARG A 117 16.70 49.05 -1.53
CA ARG A 117 17.37 47.77 -1.81
C ARG A 117 18.08 47.22 -0.59
N GLU A 118 18.90 48.04 0.06
CA GLU A 118 19.66 47.60 1.24
C GLU A 118 18.73 47.26 2.40
N ARG A 119 17.69 48.08 2.62
CA ARG A 119 16.66 47.78 3.61
C ARG A 119 15.99 46.44 3.32
N LEU A 120 15.52 46.21 2.09
CA LEU A 120 14.86 44.97 1.71
C LEU A 120 15.79 43.76 1.90
N ARG A 121 17.09 43.90 1.60
CA ARG A 121 18.10 42.84 1.82
C ARG A 121 18.20 42.46 3.30
N VAL A 122 18.27 43.45 4.20
CA VAL A 122 18.30 43.22 5.65
C VAL A 122 17.02 42.52 6.10
N GLU A 123 15.84 43.00 5.68
CA GLU A 123 14.56 42.40 6.09
C GLU A 123 14.37 40.98 5.57
N VAL A 124 14.75 40.71 4.32
CA VAL A 124 14.71 39.35 3.75
C VAL A 124 15.60 38.41 4.55
N THR A 125 16.81 38.85 4.91
CA THR A 125 17.74 38.05 5.73
C THR A 125 17.16 37.79 7.12
N MET A 126 16.54 38.79 7.76
CA MET A 126 15.86 38.61 9.04
C MET A 126 14.70 37.62 8.94
N LYS A 127 13.85 37.73 7.91
CA LYS A 127 12.74 36.79 7.68
C LYS A 127 13.25 35.37 7.38
N GLU A 128 14.34 35.21 6.65
CA GLU A 128 14.98 33.91 6.44
C GLU A 128 15.39 33.25 7.75
N ASN A 129 15.99 34.03 8.67
CA ASN A 129 16.38 33.54 9.98
C ASN A 129 15.17 33.19 10.86
N GLU A 130 14.09 33.98 10.82
CA GLU A 130 12.85 33.66 11.52
C GLU A 130 12.18 32.40 10.99
N ILE A 131 12.14 32.23 9.66
CA ILE A 131 11.61 31.03 9.00
C ILE A 131 12.46 29.83 9.39
N ARG A 132 13.79 29.95 9.38
CA ARG A 132 14.72 28.91 9.82
C ARG A 132 14.47 28.51 11.28
N GLY A 133 14.35 29.50 12.18
CA GLY A 133 14.03 29.25 13.58
C GLY A 133 12.65 28.61 13.78
N LEU A 134 11.71 28.82 12.85
CA LEU A 134 10.40 28.18 12.86
C LEU A 134 10.46 26.72 12.35
N THR A 135 11.00 26.49 11.15
CA THR A 135 10.87 25.21 10.43
C THR A 135 12.07 24.28 10.55
N GLY A 136 13.23 24.78 10.97
CA GLY A 136 14.47 23.99 11.04
C GLY A 136 15.01 23.60 9.67
N SER A 137 14.56 24.26 8.60
CA SER A 137 14.99 23.93 7.24
C SER A 137 16.50 24.18 7.08
N PRO A 138 17.30 23.18 6.69
CA PRO A 138 18.71 23.38 6.41
C PRO A 138 18.86 24.30 5.19
N THR A 139 19.73 25.29 5.28
CA THR A 139 20.19 26.04 4.11
C THR A 139 21.42 25.38 3.51
N LEU A 140 21.43 25.20 2.19
CA LEU A 140 22.66 25.07 1.41
C LEU A 140 23.44 26.38 1.54
N ASP A 141 24.25 26.50 2.58
CA ASP A 141 25.29 27.53 2.65
C ASP A 141 26.61 26.85 3.02
N LEU A 142 27.62 27.10 2.19
CA LEU A 142 28.90 26.40 2.11
C LEU A 142 29.76 26.74 3.34
N GLY A 143 29.70 25.97 4.42
CA GLY A 143 30.69 26.11 5.49
C GLY A 143 30.44 25.27 6.73
N ASP A 144 29.30 25.45 7.39
CA ASP A 144 28.98 24.78 8.65
C ASP A 144 27.48 24.49 8.74
N VAL A 145 27.12 23.20 8.63
CA VAL A 145 25.73 22.74 8.83
C VAL A 145 25.43 22.76 10.33
N VAL A 146 25.08 23.93 10.86
CA VAL A 146 24.44 24.01 12.16
C VAL A 146 22.99 23.56 11.97
N LEU A 147 22.71 22.29 12.31
CA LEU A 147 21.35 21.73 12.39
C LEU A 147 20.57 22.43 13.52
N GLY A 148 20.14 23.66 13.28
CA GLY A 148 19.20 24.34 14.15
C GLY A 148 17.84 23.66 14.03
N GLY A 149 17.51 22.78 14.98
CA GLY A 149 16.17 22.19 15.06
C GLY A 149 15.15 23.31 15.28
N GLY A 150 14.40 23.66 14.25
CA GLY A 150 13.38 24.70 14.33
C GLY A 150 12.33 24.36 15.38
N ARG A 151 11.68 25.36 15.96
CA ARG A 151 10.74 25.16 17.07
C ARG A 151 9.45 24.41 16.71
N PHE A 152 9.09 24.32 15.43
CA PHE A 152 7.85 23.65 15.00
C PHE A 152 7.90 22.14 15.20
N GLU A 153 9.00 21.48 14.85
CA GLU A 153 9.08 20.02 14.87
C GLU A 153 9.05 19.44 16.30
N PRO A 154 9.81 19.96 17.29
CA PRO A 154 9.66 19.56 18.68
C PRO A 154 8.24 19.81 19.22
N ALA A 155 7.61 20.92 18.85
CA ALA A 155 6.23 21.21 19.23
C ALA A 155 5.27 20.17 18.62
N ALA A 156 5.44 19.82 17.35
CA ALA A 156 4.63 18.82 16.66
C ALA A 156 4.79 17.42 17.26
N MET A 157 6.00 17.05 17.68
CA MET A 157 6.25 15.81 18.42
C MET A 157 5.57 15.81 19.80
N SER A 158 5.58 16.96 20.50
CA SER A 158 4.82 17.13 21.75
C SER A 158 3.32 16.97 21.51
N THR A 159 2.76 17.66 20.50
CA THR A 159 1.36 17.55 20.11
C THR A 159 0.97 16.11 19.77
N THR A 160 1.83 15.39 19.05
CA THR A 160 1.61 13.97 18.72
C THR A 160 1.60 13.11 19.98
N THR A 161 2.55 13.33 20.89
CA THR A 161 2.63 12.60 22.17
C THR A 161 1.40 12.83 23.03
N GLU A 162 0.95 14.09 23.15
CA GLU A 162 -0.27 14.46 23.88
C GLU A 162 -1.51 13.80 23.28
N LEU A 163 -1.62 13.78 21.94
CA LEU A 163 -2.72 13.13 21.22
C LEU A 163 -2.73 11.62 21.52
N LEU A 164 -1.59 10.94 21.37
CA LEU A 164 -1.44 9.50 21.65
C LEU A 164 -1.76 9.16 23.11
N ASN A 165 -1.29 9.98 24.06
CA ASN A 165 -1.58 9.79 25.48
C ASN A 165 -3.08 9.90 25.78
N ARG A 166 -3.77 10.89 25.18
CA ARG A 166 -5.21 11.06 25.34
C ARG A 166 -5.97 9.87 24.75
N SER A 167 -5.60 9.41 23.56
CA SER A 167 -6.22 8.25 22.92
C SER A 167 -6.00 6.98 23.74
N GLU A 168 -4.79 6.74 24.26
CA GLU A 168 -4.52 5.60 25.13
C GLU A 168 -5.34 5.64 26.42
N GLN A 169 -5.45 6.82 27.06
CA GLN A 169 -6.26 7.00 28.26
C GLN A 169 -7.74 6.71 27.97
N GLN A 170 -8.27 7.20 26.85
CA GLN A 170 -9.64 6.93 26.42
C GLN A 170 -9.85 5.43 26.19
N LEU A 171 -8.96 4.76 25.46
CA LEU A 171 -9.02 3.31 25.21
C LEU A 171 -9.05 2.51 26.52
N LYS A 172 -8.17 2.83 27.48
CA LYS A 172 -8.16 2.19 28.81
C LYS A 172 -9.42 2.48 29.62
N SER A 173 -9.97 3.70 29.50
CA SER A 173 -11.23 4.06 30.16
C SER A 173 -12.40 3.26 29.60
N GLU A 174 -12.46 3.01 28.28
CA GLU A 174 -13.48 2.16 27.66
C GLU A 174 -13.35 0.70 28.10
N MET A 175 -12.12 0.14 28.15
CA MET A 175 -11.89 -1.21 28.69
C MET A 175 -12.43 -1.34 30.12
N THR A 176 -12.20 -0.31 30.95
CA THR A 176 -12.68 -0.26 32.33
C THR A 176 -14.21 -0.11 32.39
N HIS A 177 -14.77 0.77 31.56
CA HIS A 177 -16.22 1.05 31.49
C HIS A 177 -17.03 -0.21 31.17
N TYR A 178 -16.57 -1.02 30.21
CA TYR A 178 -17.21 -2.29 29.85
C TYR A 178 -16.74 -3.47 30.71
N GLY A 179 -15.79 -3.27 31.63
CA GLY A 179 -15.23 -4.33 32.46
C GLY A 179 -14.58 -5.45 31.66
N LEU A 180 -13.88 -5.12 30.56
CA LEU A 180 -13.23 -6.08 29.68
C LEU A 180 -12.06 -6.78 30.39
N LYS A 181 -12.04 -8.11 30.35
CA LYS A 181 -10.99 -8.95 30.93
C LYS A 181 -10.56 -10.03 29.95
N VAL A 182 -9.30 -10.43 30.07
CA VAL A 182 -8.72 -11.57 29.37
C VAL A 182 -8.03 -12.46 30.38
N ASP A 183 -8.51 -13.68 30.50
CA ASP A 183 -7.92 -14.72 31.35
C ASP A 183 -7.31 -15.83 30.48
N GLY A 184 -6.35 -16.58 31.01
CA GLY A 184 -5.74 -17.73 30.32
C GLY A 184 -4.51 -17.38 29.45
N TRP A 185 -3.48 -18.23 29.55
CA TRP A 185 -2.20 -18.05 28.84
C TRP A 185 -2.18 -18.67 27.43
N VAL A 186 -2.80 -19.84 27.26
CA VAL A 186 -2.85 -20.59 25.98
C VAL A 186 -4.16 -20.32 25.25
N PHE A 187 -5.29 -20.45 25.95
CA PHE A 187 -6.62 -20.12 25.45
C PHE A 187 -7.07 -18.86 26.17
N LYS A 188 -7.21 -17.77 25.42
CA LYS A 188 -7.65 -16.48 25.96
C LYS A 188 -9.16 -16.51 26.11
N ASP A 189 -9.64 -16.46 27.34
CA ASP A 189 -11.04 -16.32 27.67
C ASP A 189 -11.38 -14.84 27.83
N TYR A 190 -12.23 -14.32 26.95
CA TYR A 190 -12.65 -12.93 26.96
C TYR A 190 -13.97 -12.79 27.74
N SER A 191 -14.02 -11.83 28.66
CA SER A 191 -15.24 -11.51 29.39
C SER A 191 -15.44 -10.00 29.52
N MET A 192 -16.69 -9.59 29.72
CA MET A 192 -17.08 -8.21 29.97
C MET A 192 -18.11 -8.15 31.10
N ALA A 193 -18.25 -7.00 31.74
CA ALA A 193 -19.32 -6.79 32.71
C ALA A 193 -20.67 -6.76 31.97
N GLY A 194 -21.59 -7.64 32.39
CA GLY A 194 -22.98 -7.53 31.98
C GLY A 194 -23.62 -6.26 32.57
N GLY A 195 -24.65 -5.73 31.91
CA GLY A 195 -25.45 -4.63 32.48
C GLY A 195 -25.91 -3.57 31.48
N PRO A 196 -26.28 -2.37 31.99
CA PRO A 196 -26.83 -1.28 31.18
C PRO A 196 -25.87 -0.79 30.08
N ALA A 197 -24.55 -0.72 30.36
CA ALA A 197 -23.56 -0.28 29.38
C ALA A 197 -23.50 -1.22 28.16
N GLN A 198 -23.42 -2.53 28.39
CA GLN A 198 -23.44 -3.54 27.33
C GLN A 198 -24.76 -3.48 26.53
N THR A 199 -25.90 -3.43 27.23
CA THR A 199 -27.22 -3.41 26.58
C THR A 199 -27.38 -2.16 25.72
N GLY A 200 -27.02 -1.00 26.26
CA GLY A 200 -27.09 0.27 25.55
C GLY A 200 -26.16 0.34 24.34
N LEU A 201 -24.94 -0.22 24.44
CA LEU A 201 -24.02 -0.34 23.31
C LEU A 201 -24.62 -1.18 22.18
N LYS A 202 -25.19 -2.35 22.51
CA LYS A 202 -25.83 -3.25 21.52
C LYS A 202 -27.03 -2.57 20.84
N ASP A 203 -27.84 -1.85 21.61
CA ASP A 203 -29.00 -1.13 21.07
C ASP A 203 -28.59 0.04 20.17
N ALA A 204 -27.57 0.80 20.57
CA ALA A 204 -26.98 1.86 19.76
C ALA A 204 -26.40 1.30 18.45
N ALA A 205 -25.63 0.21 18.52
CA ALA A 205 -25.11 -0.49 17.34
C ALA A 205 -26.25 -0.94 16.41
N ARG A 206 -27.34 -1.48 16.94
CA ARG A 206 -28.52 -1.90 16.15
C ARG A 206 -29.16 -0.72 15.41
N ARG A 207 -29.32 0.44 16.08
CA ARG A 207 -29.86 1.65 15.46
C ARG A 207 -28.97 2.14 14.32
N LEU A 208 -27.67 2.28 14.58
CA LEU A 208 -26.69 2.72 13.56
C LEU A 208 -26.63 1.74 12.38
N ALA A 209 -26.70 0.43 12.62
CA ALA A 209 -26.73 -0.57 11.55
C ALA A 209 -27.95 -0.44 10.64
N GLY A 210 -29.12 -0.10 11.21
CA GLY A 210 -30.34 0.18 10.46
C GLY A 210 -30.22 1.42 9.58
N GLN A 211 -29.67 2.50 10.12
CA GLN A 211 -29.45 3.75 9.38
C GLN A 211 -28.39 3.58 8.28
N ARG A 212 -27.26 2.92 8.57
CA ARG A 212 -26.24 2.64 7.56
C ARG A 212 -26.79 1.82 6.40
N LYS A 213 -27.63 0.81 6.67
CA LYS A 213 -28.29 0.05 5.61
C LYS A 213 -29.14 0.95 4.71
N THR A 214 -29.89 1.89 5.28
CA THR A 214 -30.71 2.85 4.52
C THR A 214 -29.83 3.74 3.62
N CYS A 215 -28.68 4.17 4.15
CA CYS A 215 -27.68 4.90 3.36
C CYS A 215 -27.07 4.05 2.23
N ASP A 216 -26.73 2.79 2.49
CA ASP A 216 -26.20 1.87 1.48
C ASP A 216 -27.24 1.58 0.38
N ASP A 217 -28.52 1.49 0.74
CA ASP A 217 -29.64 1.38 -0.20
C ASP A 217 -29.76 2.64 -1.08
N ALA A 218 -29.66 3.84 -0.50
CA ALA A 218 -29.68 5.10 -1.24
C ALA A 218 -28.46 5.24 -2.18
N THR A 219 -27.27 4.84 -1.72
CA THR A 219 -26.05 4.78 -2.53
C THR A 219 -26.23 3.85 -3.74
N ARG A 220 -26.80 2.64 -3.53
CA ARG A 220 -27.12 1.71 -4.63
C ARG A 220 -28.09 2.31 -5.63
N ALA A 221 -29.12 3.01 -5.16
CA ALA A 221 -30.08 3.69 -6.02
C ALA A 221 -29.42 4.81 -6.86
N PHE A 222 -28.55 5.61 -6.26
CA PHE A 222 -27.77 6.63 -6.97
C PHE A 222 -26.90 6.03 -8.08
N PHE A 223 -26.10 4.99 -7.77
CA PHE A 223 -25.26 4.34 -8.79
C PHE A 223 -26.07 3.66 -9.90
N ALA A 224 -27.25 3.11 -9.57
CA ALA A 224 -28.15 2.57 -10.59
C ALA A 224 -28.67 3.67 -11.53
N ALA A 225 -29.07 4.82 -10.98
CA ALA A 225 -29.54 5.97 -11.75
C ALA A 225 -28.41 6.58 -12.61
N GLN A 226 -27.20 6.71 -12.06
CA GLN A 226 -26.01 7.13 -12.80
C GLN A 226 -25.72 6.18 -13.97
N LYS A 227 -25.68 4.86 -13.72
CA LYS A 227 -25.43 3.85 -14.76
C LYS A 227 -26.48 3.92 -15.87
N ALA A 228 -27.74 4.16 -15.52
CA ALA A 228 -28.81 4.34 -16.49
C ALA A 228 -28.61 5.59 -17.35
N ALA A 229 -28.25 6.73 -16.74
CA ALA A 229 -27.92 7.96 -17.48
C ALA A 229 -26.71 7.77 -18.41
N GLU A 230 -25.64 7.11 -17.94
CA GLU A 230 -24.45 6.82 -18.75
C GLU A 230 -24.71 5.83 -19.89
N ALA A 231 -25.59 4.85 -19.68
CA ALA A 231 -26.00 3.93 -20.73
C ALA A 231 -26.81 4.66 -21.82
N ASP A 232 -27.70 5.56 -21.42
CA ASP A 232 -28.49 6.38 -22.33
C ASP A 232 -27.60 7.34 -23.14
N ALA A 233 -26.69 8.07 -22.50
CA ALA A 233 -25.73 8.92 -23.21
C ALA A 233 -24.88 8.13 -24.23
N ARG A 234 -24.46 6.90 -23.89
CA ARG A 234 -23.75 6.02 -24.82
C ARG A 234 -24.58 5.59 -26.02
N GLN A 235 -25.89 5.36 -25.84
CA GLN A 235 -26.79 4.97 -26.92
C GLN A 235 -26.91 6.08 -27.98
N TRP A 236 -26.82 7.34 -27.58
CA TRP A 236 -26.99 8.50 -28.48
C TRP A 236 -25.66 9.13 -28.93
N GLY A 237 -24.53 8.69 -28.38
CA GLY A 237 -23.18 9.16 -28.71
C GLY A 237 -22.65 10.23 -27.74
N PRO A 238 -21.31 10.44 -27.70
CA PRO A 238 -20.63 11.21 -26.64
C PRO A 238 -20.99 12.70 -26.59
N LEU A 239 -21.63 13.24 -27.63
CA LEU A 239 -22.05 14.63 -27.72
C LEU A 239 -23.51 14.85 -27.32
N ILE A 240 -24.29 13.77 -27.13
CA ILE A 240 -25.69 13.87 -26.76
C ILE A 240 -25.80 13.55 -25.27
N PRO A 241 -26.19 14.52 -24.41
CA PRO A 241 -26.40 14.24 -23.00
C PRO A 241 -27.53 13.22 -22.82
N ALA A 242 -27.50 12.49 -21.71
CA ALA A 242 -28.59 11.60 -21.34
C ALA A 242 -29.93 12.35 -21.30
N ARG A 243 -31.04 11.65 -21.55
CA ARG A 243 -32.39 12.21 -21.50
C ARG A 243 -32.60 12.98 -20.17
N PRO A 244 -33.22 14.17 -20.20
CA PRO A 244 -33.39 15.00 -18.99
C PRO A 244 -34.03 14.27 -17.80
N ALA A 245 -34.96 13.34 -18.05
CA ALA A 245 -35.58 12.53 -17.00
C ALA A 245 -34.59 11.62 -16.26
N LEU A 246 -33.57 11.07 -16.94
CA LEU A 246 -32.54 10.24 -16.32
C LEU A 246 -31.56 11.09 -15.51
N LEU A 247 -31.21 12.28 -16.01
CA LEU A 247 -30.39 13.24 -15.26
C LEU A 247 -31.12 13.74 -14.01
N ALA A 248 -32.42 14.01 -14.11
CA ALA A 248 -33.26 14.37 -12.97
C ALA A 248 -33.34 13.22 -11.94
N ALA A 249 -33.54 11.97 -12.39
CA ALA A 249 -33.54 10.80 -11.51
C ALA A 249 -32.19 10.58 -10.82
N GLN A 250 -31.07 10.76 -11.54
CA GLN A 250 -29.72 10.70 -10.98
C GLN A 250 -29.52 11.77 -9.90
N GLU A 251 -29.92 13.01 -10.16
CA GLU A 251 -29.78 14.11 -9.21
C GLU A 251 -30.66 13.93 -7.97
N GLU A 252 -31.90 13.48 -8.11
CA GLU A 252 -32.77 13.18 -6.97
C GLU A 252 -32.22 12.01 -6.13
N ALA A 253 -31.71 10.95 -6.78
CA ALA A 253 -31.06 9.86 -6.07
C ALA A 253 -29.77 10.32 -5.35
N ARG A 254 -29.01 11.25 -5.94
CA ARG A 254 -27.83 11.87 -5.30
C ARG A 254 -28.22 12.66 -4.06
N LYS A 255 -29.24 13.52 -4.14
CA LYS A 255 -29.75 14.29 -2.98
C LYS A 255 -30.24 13.36 -1.87
N ALA A 256 -30.97 12.30 -2.22
CA ALA A 256 -31.43 11.31 -1.27
C ALA A 256 -30.26 10.61 -0.56
N TRP A 257 -29.23 10.19 -1.31
CA TRP A 257 -28.02 9.61 -0.72
C TRP A 257 -27.31 10.58 0.23
N VAL A 258 -27.06 11.82 -0.19
CA VAL A 258 -26.40 12.84 0.66
C VAL A 258 -27.19 13.06 1.95
N ALA A 259 -28.52 13.22 1.87
CA ALA A 259 -29.36 13.39 3.06
C ALA A 259 -29.31 12.18 4.01
N GLN A 260 -29.16 10.95 3.50
CA GLN A 260 -29.00 9.75 4.33
C GLN A 260 -27.60 9.63 4.94
N GLU A 261 -26.55 10.05 4.24
CA GLU A 261 -25.19 10.13 4.83
C GLU A 261 -25.15 11.17 5.95
N ASP A 262 -25.74 12.35 5.75
CA ASP A 262 -25.81 13.40 6.79
C ASP A 262 -26.56 12.88 8.03
N ALA A 263 -27.73 12.26 7.83
CA ALA A 263 -28.52 11.68 8.92
C ALA A 263 -27.80 10.53 9.65
N TYR A 264 -27.03 9.71 8.92
CA TYR A 264 -26.21 8.66 9.50
C TYR A 264 -25.04 9.25 10.31
N HIS A 265 -24.39 10.30 9.80
CA HIS A 265 -23.30 10.97 10.49
C HIS A 265 -23.77 11.62 11.80
N ASP A 266 -24.88 12.34 11.77
CA ASP A 266 -25.48 12.95 12.95
C ASP A 266 -25.82 11.91 14.02
N ALA A 267 -26.36 10.76 13.60
CA ALA A 267 -26.66 9.66 14.50
C ALA A 267 -25.39 9.01 15.06
N CYS A 268 -24.34 8.84 14.25
CA CYS A 268 -23.04 8.37 14.72
C CYS A 268 -22.48 9.31 15.78
N THR A 269 -22.43 10.63 15.52
CA THR A 269 -21.96 11.62 16.50
C THR A 269 -22.75 11.53 17.80
N LYS A 270 -24.08 11.44 17.73
CA LYS A 270 -24.94 11.32 18.91
C LYS A 270 -24.65 10.07 19.74
N GLU A 271 -24.57 8.91 19.09
CA GLU A 271 -24.38 7.63 19.80
C GLU A 271 -22.93 7.49 20.31
N GLN A 272 -21.93 7.98 19.56
CA GLN A 272 -20.52 7.93 19.95
C GLN A 272 -20.17 8.83 21.14
N ILE A 273 -20.96 9.88 21.43
CA ILE A 273 -20.82 10.65 22.67
C ILE A 273 -21.04 9.75 23.90
N THR A 274 -21.98 8.81 23.80
CA THR A 274 -22.32 7.89 24.91
C THR A 274 -21.50 6.60 24.84
N TYR A 275 -21.21 6.11 23.63
CA TYR A 275 -20.50 4.86 23.37
C TYR A 275 -19.34 5.09 22.39
N PRO A 276 -18.22 5.70 22.83
CA PRO A 276 -17.10 6.05 21.94
C PRO A 276 -16.55 4.89 21.13
N VAL A 277 -16.58 3.66 21.68
CA VAL A 277 -16.13 2.45 20.99
C VAL A 277 -16.86 2.17 19.66
N LEU A 278 -18.08 2.70 19.47
CA LEU A 278 -18.82 2.55 18.20
C LEU A 278 -18.12 3.23 17.02
N ALA A 279 -17.27 4.23 17.26
CA ALA A 279 -16.52 4.92 16.22
C ALA A 279 -15.64 3.95 15.40
N ALA A 280 -15.11 2.90 16.04
CA ALA A 280 -14.30 1.89 15.38
C ALA A 280 -15.10 1.00 14.39
N TYR A 281 -16.43 0.96 14.52
CA TYR A 281 -17.31 0.11 13.71
C TYR A 281 -18.14 0.92 12.70
N SER A 282 -18.41 2.20 12.97
CA SER A 282 -19.35 3.01 12.19
C SER A 282 -18.74 3.67 10.94
N THR A 283 -17.41 3.77 10.83
CA THR A 283 -16.74 4.46 9.70
C THR A 283 -16.22 3.50 8.62
N LEU A 284 -16.53 2.21 8.72
CA LEU A 284 -16.05 1.17 7.79
C LEU A 284 -16.93 1.10 6.54
N ASP A 285 -16.36 0.67 5.40
CA ASP A 285 -17.12 0.37 4.17
C ASP A 285 -18.25 -0.64 4.38
N HIS A 286 -18.11 -1.50 5.40
CA HIS A 286 -19.07 -2.53 5.79
C HIS A 286 -19.67 -2.26 7.17
N ALA A 287 -19.76 -0.98 7.57
CA ALA A 287 -20.24 -0.57 8.88
C ALA A 287 -21.59 -1.21 9.25
N ALA A 288 -22.53 -1.34 8.32
CA ALA A 288 -23.82 -1.97 8.59
C ALA A 288 -23.70 -3.42 9.09
N ALA A 289 -22.77 -4.19 8.52
CA ALA A 289 -22.55 -5.59 8.92
C ALA A 289 -21.78 -5.67 10.24
N GLU A 290 -20.74 -4.86 10.41
CA GLU A 290 -19.94 -4.82 11.64
C GLU A 290 -20.77 -4.35 12.85
N LEU A 291 -21.58 -3.31 12.68
CA LEU A 291 -22.51 -2.84 13.72
C LEU A 291 -23.57 -3.90 14.07
N ARG A 292 -24.04 -4.70 13.10
CA ARG A 292 -24.92 -5.85 13.41
C ARG A 292 -24.21 -6.92 14.22
N LYS A 293 -22.95 -7.24 13.88
CA LYS A 293 -22.16 -8.19 14.67
C LYS A 293 -22.06 -7.73 16.12
N VAL A 294 -21.78 -6.44 16.36
CA VAL A 294 -21.79 -5.84 17.72
C VAL A 294 -23.17 -5.96 18.37
N ALA A 295 -24.23 -5.62 17.65
CA ALA A 295 -25.60 -5.66 18.18
C ALA A 295 -26.10 -7.06 18.56
N ASP A 296 -25.66 -8.08 17.84
CA ASP A 296 -26.20 -9.44 17.94
C ASP A 296 -25.26 -10.42 18.65
N ALA A 297 -23.98 -10.08 18.85
CA ALA A 297 -23.02 -10.90 19.57
C ALA A 297 -23.47 -11.22 21.01
N ASP A 298 -23.18 -12.43 21.47
CA ASP A 298 -23.25 -12.75 22.90
C ASP A 298 -22.17 -11.99 23.69
N SER A 299 -22.22 -12.05 25.02
CA SER A 299 -21.30 -11.29 25.87
C SER A 299 -19.83 -11.65 25.67
N ALA A 300 -19.50 -12.91 25.39
CA ALA A 300 -18.11 -13.35 25.23
C ALA A 300 -17.57 -12.90 23.86
N ALA A 301 -18.34 -13.10 22.79
CA ALA A 301 -17.97 -12.66 21.45
C ALA A 301 -17.87 -11.13 21.36
N LEU A 302 -18.77 -10.40 22.04
CA LEU A 302 -18.70 -8.95 22.13
C LEU A 302 -17.46 -8.51 22.91
N ALA A 303 -17.18 -9.13 24.06
CA ALA A 303 -15.98 -8.84 24.85
C ALA A 303 -14.70 -9.05 24.04
N GLU A 304 -14.60 -10.16 23.31
CA GLU A 304 -13.48 -10.46 22.44
C GLU A 304 -13.31 -9.40 21.34
N SER A 305 -14.39 -9.04 20.65
CA SER A 305 -14.35 -8.03 19.58
C SER A 305 -13.89 -6.67 20.09
N LEU A 306 -14.47 -6.20 21.21
CA LEU A 306 -14.11 -4.90 21.80
C LEU A 306 -12.68 -4.92 22.33
N TYR A 307 -12.27 -5.98 23.03
CA TYR A 307 -10.92 -6.10 23.57
C TYR A 307 -9.88 -6.10 22.46
N LYS A 308 -10.05 -6.94 21.42
CA LYS A 308 -9.12 -6.99 20.29
C LYS A 308 -9.01 -5.66 19.58
N THR A 309 -10.15 -5.00 19.35
CA THR A 309 -10.18 -3.67 18.74
C THR A 309 -9.37 -2.68 19.57
N ILE A 310 -9.60 -2.61 20.89
CA ILE A 310 -8.86 -1.71 21.77
C ILE A 310 -7.37 -2.06 21.86
N ASP A 311 -7.05 -3.35 22.05
CA ASP A 311 -5.68 -3.87 22.14
C ASP A 311 -4.87 -3.54 20.88
N ASP A 312 -5.46 -3.71 19.69
CA ASP A 312 -4.81 -3.36 18.43
C ASP A 312 -4.56 -1.86 18.31
N ARG A 313 -5.48 -1.01 18.78
CA ARG A 313 -5.25 0.45 18.83
C ARG A 313 -4.14 0.84 19.82
N VAL A 314 -4.05 0.16 20.97
CA VAL A 314 -2.96 0.35 21.93
C VAL A 314 -1.60 -0.08 21.34
N LYS A 315 -1.55 -1.22 20.64
CA LYS A 315 -0.34 -1.64 19.92
C LYS A 315 0.05 -0.64 18.85
N ASN A 316 -0.91 -0.11 18.09
CA ASN A 316 -0.65 0.92 17.10
C ASN A 316 -0.07 2.20 17.71
N ILE A 317 -0.59 2.65 18.86
CA ILE A 317 0.00 3.76 19.63
C ILE A 317 1.46 3.44 20.01
N ALA A 318 1.73 2.22 20.48
CA ALA A 318 3.10 1.80 20.81
C ALA A 318 4.02 1.79 19.59
N THR A 319 3.55 1.29 18.44
CA THR A 319 4.28 1.29 17.16
C THR A 319 4.63 2.71 16.71
N VAL A 320 3.69 3.65 16.78
CA VAL A 320 3.93 5.04 16.42
C VAL A 320 4.96 5.68 17.36
N ARG A 321 4.83 5.48 18.68
CA ARG A 321 5.80 5.98 19.66
C ARG A 321 7.21 5.42 19.44
N ALA A 322 7.31 4.12 19.12
CA ALA A 322 8.58 3.46 18.85
C ALA A 322 9.25 3.99 17.57
N SER A 323 8.48 4.63 16.68
CA SER A 323 8.97 5.20 15.43
C SER A 323 9.39 6.68 15.55
N PHE A 324 9.27 7.29 16.75
CA PHE A 324 9.70 8.66 17.00
C PHE A 324 11.21 8.82 16.86
N GLY A 325 11.64 9.81 16.08
CA GLY A 325 13.06 10.05 15.77
C GLY A 325 13.66 9.10 14.73
N ASP A 326 12.86 8.18 14.20
CA ASP A 326 13.23 7.28 13.09
C ASP A 326 12.32 7.56 11.88
N ARG A 327 11.26 6.77 11.70
CA ARG A 327 10.38 6.85 10.50
C ARG A 327 9.22 7.80 10.64
N PHE A 328 8.76 8.05 11.86
CA PHE A 328 7.62 8.92 12.08
C PHE A 328 8.03 10.37 11.81
N ASN A 329 7.34 11.01 10.86
CA ASN A 329 7.59 12.40 10.52
C ASN A 329 6.30 13.23 10.69
N PRO A 330 6.23 14.14 11.69
CA PRO A 330 5.02 14.91 11.97
C PRO A 330 4.66 15.88 10.84
N TRP A 331 5.60 16.27 9.98
CA TRP A 331 5.33 17.12 8.81
C TRP A 331 4.47 16.42 7.76
N LYS A 332 4.47 15.08 7.72
CA LYS A 332 3.62 14.28 6.82
C LYS A 332 2.18 14.18 7.31
N GLN A 333 1.89 14.58 8.55
CA GLN A 333 0.61 14.38 9.21
C GLN A 333 -0.19 15.71 9.26
N PRO A 334 -1.17 15.94 8.36
CA PRO A 334 -1.83 17.24 8.23
C PRO A 334 -2.53 17.69 9.51
N GLN A 335 -3.09 16.74 10.27
CA GLN A 335 -3.75 17.02 11.54
C GLN A 335 -2.76 17.49 12.61
N ILE A 336 -1.60 16.83 12.73
CA ILE A 336 -0.56 17.25 13.67
C ILE A 336 -0.05 18.64 13.31
N VAL A 337 0.18 18.90 12.01
CA VAL A 337 0.56 20.24 11.53
C VAL A 337 -0.50 21.28 11.93
N ALA A 338 -1.79 21.02 11.67
CA ALA A 338 -2.87 21.94 12.01
C ALA A 338 -2.99 22.23 13.52
N LEU A 339 -2.92 21.18 14.36
CA LEU A 339 -2.96 21.32 15.82
C LEU A 339 -1.75 22.09 16.35
N THR A 340 -0.56 21.81 15.82
CA THR A 340 0.69 22.49 16.21
C THR A 340 0.67 23.97 15.85
N LYS A 341 0.18 24.33 14.65
CA LYS A 341 0.00 25.74 14.25
C LYS A 341 -0.89 26.49 15.23
N LYS A 342 -2.00 25.87 15.65
CA LYS A 342 -2.93 26.44 16.63
C LYS A 342 -2.29 26.57 18.03
N GLN A 343 -1.59 25.53 18.49
CA GLN A 343 -0.91 25.51 19.78
C GLN A 343 0.19 26.57 19.90
N LEU A 344 0.95 26.79 18.82
CA LEU A 344 1.99 27.83 18.76
C LEU A 344 1.45 29.24 18.53
N GLY A 345 0.14 29.41 18.29
CA GLY A 345 -0.46 30.71 18.00
C GLY A 345 0.15 31.38 16.76
N LEU A 346 0.46 30.60 15.71
CA LEU A 346 1.11 31.12 14.52
C LEU A 346 0.22 32.13 13.79
N ASN A 347 0.82 33.23 13.34
CA ASN A 347 0.14 34.22 12.52
C ASN A 347 -0.02 33.73 11.05
N PRO A 348 -0.75 34.45 10.18
CA PRO A 348 -1.02 33.98 8.81
C PRO A 348 0.21 33.66 7.96
N TRP A 349 1.29 34.46 8.05
CA TRP A 349 2.49 34.23 7.26
C TRP A 349 3.27 33.01 7.77
N GLN A 350 3.35 32.84 9.09
CA GLN A 350 3.97 31.68 9.72
C GLN A 350 3.21 30.39 9.38
N CYS A 351 1.88 30.42 9.41
CA CYS A 351 1.04 29.31 8.97
C CYS A 351 1.37 28.91 7.52
N LYS A 352 1.47 29.90 6.62
CA LYS A 352 1.75 29.65 5.20
C LYS A 352 3.15 29.04 4.98
N VAL A 353 4.16 29.48 5.73
CA VAL A 353 5.51 28.90 5.70
C VAL A 353 5.51 27.44 6.16
N VAL A 354 4.80 27.13 7.24
CA VAL A 354 4.64 25.77 7.73
C VAL A 354 3.92 24.89 6.70
N ASP A 355 2.88 25.41 6.05
CA ASP A 355 2.14 24.68 5.01
C ASP A 355 3.03 24.40 3.78
N GLU A 356 3.86 25.35 3.36
CA GLU A 356 4.83 25.12 2.30
C GLU A 356 5.86 24.06 2.68
N ARG A 357 6.38 24.10 3.92
CA ARG A 357 7.34 23.10 4.40
C ARG A 357 6.71 21.70 4.48
N ALA A 358 5.49 21.58 5.00
CA ALA A 358 4.77 20.31 5.05
C ALA A 358 4.50 19.76 3.63
N ALA A 359 4.11 20.64 2.69
CA ALA A 359 3.94 20.27 1.29
C ALA A 359 5.25 19.81 0.63
N ASP A 360 6.37 20.47 0.93
CA ASP A 360 7.69 20.07 0.43
C ASP A 360 8.10 18.71 0.99
N VAL A 361 7.97 18.48 2.30
CA VAL A 361 8.29 17.18 2.90
C VAL A 361 7.40 16.05 2.34
N LYS A 362 6.12 16.34 2.07
CA LYS A 362 5.23 15.38 1.43
C LYS A 362 5.62 15.12 -0.03
N ALA A 363 5.94 16.16 -0.79
CA ALA A 363 6.37 16.04 -2.18
C ALA A 363 7.69 15.29 -2.31
N ASP A 364 8.65 15.53 -1.41
CA ASP A 364 9.92 14.80 -1.34
C ASP A 364 9.67 13.31 -1.05
N ALA A 365 8.79 12.98 -0.10
CA ALA A 365 8.43 11.59 0.18
C ALA A 365 7.73 10.90 -1.02
N GLU A 366 6.89 11.63 -1.76
CA GLU A 366 6.26 11.13 -2.99
C GLU A 366 7.27 11.00 -4.14
N LEU A 367 8.24 11.91 -4.23
CA LEU A 367 9.30 11.89 -5.25
C LEU A 367 10.26 10.74 -4.98
N ASP A 368 10.70 10.53 -3.74
CA ASP A 368 11.50 9.38 -3.34
C ASP A 368 10.78 8.10 -3.74
N ALA A 369 9.50 7.97 -3.39
CA ALA A 369 8.68 6.83 -3.81
C ALA A 369 8.65 6.65 -5.35
N LYS A 370 8.57 7.73 -6.12
CA LYS A 370 8.55 7.71 -7.60
C LYS A 370 9.91 7.43 -8.24
N VAL A 371 11.00 7.99 -7.70
CA VAL A 371 12.37 7.77 -8.18
C VAL A 371 12.77 6.33 -7.89
N PHE A 372 12.42 5.78 -6.73
CA PHE A 372 12.62 4.37 -6.44
C PHE A 372 11.78 3.46 -7.33
N ALA A 373 10.52 3.83 -7.62
CA ALA A 373 9.73 3.13 -8.62
C ALA A 373 10.41 3.18 -10.01
N ALA A 374 10.91 4.35 -10.44
CA ALA A 374 11.58 4.52 -11.72
C ALA A 374 12.95 3.80 -11.81
N VAL A 375 13.71 3.70 -10.71
CA VAL A 375 14.96 2.93 -10.65
C VAL A 375 14.68 1.43 -10.65
N ALA A 376 13.61 0.97 -9.99
CA ALA A 376 13.15 -0.40 -10.09
C ALA A 376 12.69 -0.74 -11.52
N ILE A 377 12.03 0.20 -12.21
CA ILE A 377 11.63 0.10 -13.62
C ILE A 377 12.86 0.12 -14.56
N GLY A 378 13.84 1.00 -14.31
CA GLY A 378 15.06 1.13 -15.13
C GLY A 378 16.01 -0.05 -15.01
N LEU A 379 16.13 -0.65 -13.82
CA LEU A 379 16.86 -1.91 -13.62
C LEU A 379 16.09 -3.13 -14.17
N GLY A 380 14.76 -3.07 -14.21
CA GLY A 380 13.92 -4.08 -14.87
C GLY A 380 14.00 -4.03 -16.40
N LEU A 381 14.12 -2.83 -17.00
CA LEU A 381 14.15 -2.63 -18.46
C LEU A 381 15.55 -2.75 -19.07
N LEU A 382 16.64 -2.45 -18.34
CA LEU A 382 18.00 -2.71 -18.82
C LEU A 382 18.35 -4.21 -18.86
N ALA A 383 17.51 -5.07 -18.29
CA ALA A 383 17.59 -6.52 -18.44
C ALA A 383 16.98 -7.03 -19.76
N ALA A 384 16.42 -6.17 -20.61
CA ALA A 384 15.76 -6.55 -21.85
C ALA A 384 16.44 -5.93 -23.11
N ILE A 385 17.29 -6.74 -23.78
CA ILE A 385 17.67 -6.77 -25.23
C ILE A 385 18.95 -5.98 -25.67
N PRO A 386 19.84 -6.52 -26.55
CA PRO A 386 20.38 -7.87 -26.73
C PRO A 386 21.92 -7.86 -26.79
N THR A 387 22.62 -8.26 -25.73
CA THR A 387 24.02 -8.71 -25.85
C THR A 387 24.08 -10.15 -25.39
N GLY A 388 24.41 -11.06 -26.30
CA GLY A 388 24.80 -12.42 -25.94
C GLY A 388 25.91 -12.34 -24.89
N GLY A 389 25.67 -12.91 -23.71
CA GLY A 389 26.54 -12.73 -22.57
C GLY A 389 26.12 -13.56 -21.37
N THR A 390 26.51 -14.83 -21.39
CA THR A 390 26.91 -15.55 -20.18
C THR A 390 27.92 -14.71 -19.41
N SER A 391 27.49 -13.86 -18.46
CA SER A 391 28.32 -13.27 -17.37
C SER A 391 27.52 -12.29 -16.51
N VAL A 392 26.50 -12.77 -15.79
CA VAL A 392 26.04 -12.08 -14.56
C VAL A 392 26.28 -12.92 -13.30
N LEU A 393 26.68 -14.20 -13.42
CA LEU A 393 27.02 -15.03 -12.24
C LEU A 393 28.29 -15.88 -12.35
N ALA A 394 29.24 -15.57 -13.23
CA ALA A 394 30.53 -16.26 -13.24
C ALA A 394 31.76 -15.36 -13.51
N GLY A 395 31.67 -14.06 -13.26
CA GLY A 395 32.74 -13.11 -13.62
C GLY A 395 32.88 -11.88 -12.73
N VAL A 396 32.50 -11.93 -11.45
CA VAL A 396 32.88 -10.89 -10.48
C VAL A 396 33.75 -11.50 -9.38
N ALA A 397 34.92 -11.95 -9.84
CA ALA A 397 36.18 -11.78 -9.13
C ALA A 397 37.26 -11.36 -10.14
N ALA A 398 36.93 -10.39 -11.01
CA ALA A 398 37.91 -9.52 -11.68
C ALA A 398 37.17 -8.31 -12.32
N ALA A 399 37.12 -7.21 -11.56
CA ALA A 399 36.79 -5.85 -11.98
C ALA A 399 35.34 -5.50 -12.41
N SER A 400 34.67 -4.74 -11.53
CA SER A 400 33.50 -3.83 -11.71
C SER A 400 32.06 -4.32 -11.44
N ALA A 401 31.44 -3.69 -10.42
CA ALA A 401 30.01 -3.35 -10.16
C ALA A 401 28.86 -4.38 -10.33
N GLY A 402 28.11 -4.65 -9.24
CA GLY A 402 26.82 -5.36 -9.29
C GLY A 402 26.00 -5.30 -7.98
N VAL A 403 25.41 -4.14 -7.67
CA VAL A 403 24.69 -3.78 -6.42
C VAL A 403 23.18 -4.15 -6.43
N GLY A 404 22.65 -4.76 -7.51
CA GLY A 404 21.20 -4.78 -7.80
C GLY A 404 20.30 -5.69 -6.95
N ALA A 405 20.69 -6.93 -6.63
CA ALA A 405 19.75 -7.91 -6.04
C ALA A 405 19.50 -7.69 -4.52
N ALA A 406 20.54 -7.39 -3.74
CA ALA A 406 20.42 -7.11 -2.31
C ALA A 406 19.65 -5.81 -2.02
N TYR A 407 19.71 -4.84 -2.93
CA TYR A 407 19.02 -3.56 -2.82
C TYR A 407 17.48 -3.73 -2.90
N SER A 408 16.99 -4.65 -3.73
CA SER A 408 15.55 -4.87 -3.94
C SER A 408 14.82 -5.45 -2.72
N ALA A 409 15.45 -6.37 -1.98
CA ALA A 409 14.86 -6.99 -0.78
C ALA A 409 14.88 -6.06 0.44
N TYR A 410 15.96 -5.26 0.59
CA TYR A 410 16.04 -4.24 1.63
C TYR A 410 14.95 -3.18 1.44
N ASN A 411 14.76 -2.67 0.23
CA ASN A 411 13.71 -1.67 -0.04
C ASN A 411 12.30 -2.22 0.17
N LEU A 412 12.04 -3.50 -0.15
CA LEU A 412 10.77 -4.15 0.14
C LEU A 412 10.48 -4.19 1.65
N TYR A 413 11.50 -4.49 2.46
CA TYR A 413 11.40 -4.49 3.92
C TYR A 413 11.14 -3.08 4.48
N GLU A 414 11.80 -2.06 3.92
CA GLU A 414 11.57 -0.65 4.27
C GLU A 414 10.14 -0.20 3.95
N HIS A 415 9.62 -0.50 2.76
CA HIS A 415 8.24 -0.19 2.40
C HIS A 415 7.21 -0.93 3.25
N TYR A 416 7.51 -2.17 3.64
CA TYR A 416 6.66 -2.92 4.55
C TYR A 416 6.58 -2.24 5.93
N LYS A 417 7.72 -1.78 6.47
CA LYS A 417 7.74 -1.01 7.73
C LYS A 417 6.98 0.30 7.60
N ASP A 418 7.14 1.03 6.51
CA ASP A 418 6.43 2.29 6.28
C ASP A 418 4.92 2.06 6.17
N TYR A 419 4.51 0.96 5.54
CA TYR A 419 3.11 0.54 5.50
C TYR A 419 2.57 0.18 6.88
N GLN A 420 3.31 -0.61 7.67
CA GLN A 420 2.92 -0.93 9.04
C GLN A 420 2.79 0.33 9.91
N LEU A 421 3.73 1.28 9.79
CA LEU A 421 3.67 2.54 10.50
C LEU A 421 2.45 3.37 10.07
N ALA A 422 2.23 3.57 8.77
CA ALA A 422 1.06 4.31 8.29
C ALA A 422 -0.27 3.63 8.69
N SER A 423 -0.32 2.29 8.69
CA SER A 423 -1.46 1.54 9.22
C SER A 423 -1.64 1.75 10.73
N ALA A 424 -0.55 1.79 11.49
CA ALA A 424 -0.61 2.09 12.91
C ALA A 424 -1.09 3.52 13.16
N GLU A 425 -0.56 4.52 12.43
CA GLU A 425 -0.92 5.94 12.57
C GLU A 425 -2.43 6.17 12.45
N THR A 426 -3.09 5.53 11.48
CA THR A 426 -4.55 5.62 11.30
C THR A 426 -5.37 4.88 12.35
N GLY A 427 -4.76 3.88 12.99
CA GLY A 427 -5.38 3.08 14.03
C GLY A 427 -4.90 3.45 15.42
N THR A 428 -4.64 4.72 15.73
CA THR A 428 -4.21 5.16 17.08
C THR A 428 -5.37 5.60 17.98
N ALA A 429 -6.59 5.72 17.46
CA ALA A 429 -7.78 6.11 18.23
C ALA A 429 -9.02 5.31 17.79
N LEU A 430 -10.09 5.39 18.57
CA LEU A 430 -11.40 4.80 18.22
C LEU A 430 -12.08 5.62 17.13
N ASP A 431 -12.11 6.94 17.31
CA ASP A 431 -12.53 7.89 16.29
C ASP A 431 -11.34 8.20 15.38
N LYS A 432 -11.54 7.95 14.08
CA LYS A 432 -10.54 8.24 13.08
C LYS A 432 -10.09 9.69 13.18
N ALA A 433 -10.99 10.66 13.42
CA ALA A 433 -10.68 12.09 13.55
C ALA A 433 -9.72 12.42 14.71
N GLN A 434 -9.50 11.50 15.65
CA GLN A 434 -8.56 11.63 16.77
C GLN A 434 -7.27 10.82 16.58
N ALA A 435 -7.17 10.03 15.51
CA ALA A 435 -5.96 9.32 15.15
C ALA A 435 -4.86 10.29 14.66
N VAL A 436 -3.60 9.83 14.74
CA VAL A 436 -2.45 10.60 14.25
C VAL A 436 -2.53 10.89 12.76
N SER A 437 -3.02 9.91 11.97
CA SER A 437 -3.27 10.06 10.54
C SER A 437 -4.73 9.80 10.19
N GLN A 438 -5.28 10.61 9.29
CA GLN A 438 -6.57 10.35 8.63
C GLN A 438 -6.40 9.60 7.31
N ASP A 439 -5.19 9.61 6.77
CA ASP A 439 -4.87 9.05 5.47
C ASP A 439 -4.70 7.54 5.65
N GLU A 440 -5.70 6.76 5.24
CA GLU A 440 -5.56 5.31 5.15
C GLU A 440 -4.33 5.00 4.31
N PRO A 441 -3.42 4.11 4.76
CA PRO A 441 -2.36 3.63 3.90
C PRO A 441 -3.04 2.92 2.73
N GLY A 442 -3.17 3.63 1.62
CA GLY A 442 -3.69 3.04 0.41
C GLY A 442 -2.83 1.81 0.08
N LEU A 443 -3.41 0.83 -0.62
CA LEU A 443 -2.63 -0.16 -1.36
C LEU A 443 -1.94 0.55 -2.54
N MET A 444 -1.25 1.67 -2.28
CA MET A 444 -0.65 2.54 -3.28
C MET A 444 0.38 1.77 -4.09
N TRP A 445 1.07 0.82 -3.47
CA TRP A 445 1.95 -0.15 -4.14
C TRP A 445 1.18 -0.98 -5.20
N LEU A 446 -0.05 -1.42 -4.91
CA LEU A 446 -0.92 -2.12 -5.85
C LEU A 446 -1.42 -1.18 -6.96
N ALA A 447 -1.72 0.08 -6.61
CA ALA A 447 -2.14 1.09 -7.58
C ALA A 447 -1.01 1.48 -8.54
N PHE A 448 0.25 1.51 -8.08
CA PHE A 448 1.41 1.71 -8.93
C PHE A 448 1.65 0.52 -9.85
N ASP A 449 1.53 -0.72 -9.34
CA ASP A 449 1.60 -1.93 -10.17
C ASP A 449 0.49 -1.98 -11.25
N LEU A 450 -0.69 -1.41 -10.97
CA LEU A 450 -1.79 -1.28 -11.93
C LEU A 450 -1.60 -0.14 -12.95
N LEU A 451 -0.96 0.96 -12.56
CA LEU A 451 -0.62 2.05 -13.47
C LEU A 451 0.52 1.66 -14.42
N ASP A 452 1.45 0.81 -13.97
CA ASP A 452 2.56 0.27 -14.76
C ASP A 452 2.09 -0.68 -15.88
N LEU A 453 0.91 -1.27 -15.75
CA LEU A 453 0.23 -2.05 -16.81
C LEU A 453 -0.34 -1.20 -17.95
N GLY A 454 -0.11 0.12 -17.94
CA GLY A 454 -0.64 1.04 -18.96
C GLY A 454 -2.16 1.22 -18.87
N LEU A 455 -2.78 0.83 -17.74
CA LEU A 455 -4.20 1.07 -17.51
C LEU A 455 -4.41 2.58 -17.27
N ASN A 456 -5.35 3.17 -18.02
CA ASN A 456 -5.77 4.54 -17.74
C ASN A 456 -6.39 4.65 -16.33
N VAL A 457 -6.49 5.87 -15.79
CA VAL A 457 -6.98 6.15 -14.43
C VAL A 457 -8.31 5.44 -14.11
N VAL A 458 -9.18 5.29 -15.10
CA VAL A 458 -10.49 4.62 -14.96
C VAL A 458 -10.33 3.09 -14.86
N GLY A 459 -9.45 2.49 -15.66
CA GLY A 459 -9.13 1.06 -15.60
C GLY A 459 -8.40 0.67 -14.31
N ALA A 460 -7.46 1.50 -13.84
CA ALA A 460 -6.76 1.30 -12.58
C ALA A 460 -7.74 1.34 -11.38
N ALA A 461 -8.70 2.27 -11.37
CA ALA A 461 -9.71 2.35 -10.32
C ALA A 461 -10.64 1.11 -10.28
N ALA A 462 -11.04 0.58 -11.44
CA ALA A 462 -11.88 -0.63 -11.53
C ALA A 462 -11.12 -1.89 -11.09
N ALA A 463 -9.86 -2.02 -11.50
CA ALA A 463 -8.97 -3.11 -11.10
C ALA A 463 -8.71 -3.09 -9.59
N PHE A 464 -8.42 -1.90 -9.03
CA PHE A 464 -8.23 -1.70 -7.60
C PHE A 464 -9.47 -2.08 -6.79
N LYS A 465 -10.66 -1.64 -7.22
CA LYS A 465 -11.93 -1.99 -6.56
C LYS A 465 -12.17 -3.50 -6.56
N THR A 466 -11.85 -4.17 -7.67
CA THR A 466 -11.98 -5.63 -7.81
C THR A 466 -11.03 -6.36 -6.86
N LEU A 467 -9.78 -5.89 -6.76
CA LEU A 467 -8.77 -6.47 -5.87
C LEU A 467 -9.09 -6.24 -4.40
N ARG A 468 -9.51 -5.03 -4.03
CA ARG A 468 -9.95 -4.70 -2.67
C ARG A 468 -11.10 -5.60 -2.21
N GLY A 469 -12.10 -5.82 -3.08
CA GLY A 469 -13.21 -6.72 -2.78
C GLY A 469 -12.77 -8.17 -2.58
N ALA A 470 -11.84 -8.66 -3.42
CA ALA A 470 -11.30 -10.01 -3.30
C ALA A 470 -10.40 -10.19 -2.06
N MET A 471 -9.61 -9.16 -1.69
CA MET A 471 -8.81 -9.16 -0.47
C MET A 471 -9.68 -9.19 0.77
N ALA A 472 -10.68 -8.30 0.86
CA ALA A 472 -11.60 -8.27 2.00
C ALA A 472 -12.35 -9.60 2.15
N ALA A 473 -12.76 -10.22 1.05
CA ALA A 473 -13.36 -11.56 1.05
C ALA A 473 -12.39 -12.65 1.53
N ALA A 474 -11.11 -12.59 1.12
CA ALA A 474 -10.07 -13.51 1.53
C ALA A 474 -9.69 -13.37 3.01
N GLU A 475 -9.63 -12.14 3.52
CA GLU A 475 -9.38 -11.83 4.93
C GLU A 475 -10.55 -12.30 5.83
N ALA A 476 -11.79 -12.08 5.40
CA ALA A 476 -12.97 -12.50 6.15
C ALA A 476 -13.20 -14.01 6.19
N SER A 477 -12.73 -14.75 5.17
CA SER A 477 -13.07 -16.18 4.97
C SER A 477 -11.94 -17.15 5.32
N GLN A 478 -10.91 -16.70 6.05
CA GLN A 478 -9.79 -17.51 6.55
C GLN A 478 -9.20 -18.53 5.54
N LEU A 479 -9.02 -18.14 4.26
CA LEU A 479 -8.37 -18.88 3.14
C LEU A 479 -9.29 -19.38 2.02
N GLY A 480 -10.58 -19.63 2.25
CA GLY A 480 -11.48 -20.23 1.23
C GLY A 480 -11.72 -19.37 -0.03
N LYS A 481 -11.30 -18.10 -0.01
CA LYS A 481 -11.47 -17.12 -1.10
C LYS A 481 -10.14 -16.70 -1.74
N LEU A 482 -9.04 -17.37 -1.40
CA LEU A 482 -7.73 -17.11 -2.01
C LEU A 482 -7.69 -17.36 -3.53
N PRO A 483 -8.34 -18.41 -4.08
CA PRO A 483 -8.43 -18.58 -5.54
C PRO A 483 -9.15 -17.42 -6.24
N GLU A 484 -10.14 -16.81 -5.58
CA GLU A 484 -10.85 -15.63 -6.11
C GLU A 484 -9.95 -14.39 -6.11
N LEU A 485 -9.08 -14.22 -5.11
CA LEU A 485 -8.04 -13.18 -5.08
C LEU A 485 -7.01 -13.38 -6.19
N ILE A 486 -6.55 -14.61 -6.41
CA ILE A 486 -5.63 -14.96 -7.51
C ILE A 486 -6.29 -14.64 -8.85
N ALA A 487 -7.53 -15.10 -9.06
CA ALA A 487 -8.26 -14.85 -10.30
C ALA A 487 -8.55 -13.35 -10.50
N ALA A 488 -8.89 -12.61 -9.43
CA ALA A 488 -9.07 -11.17 -9.48
C ALA A 488 -7.76 -10.45 -9.84
N SER A 489 -6.63 -10.90 -9.29
CA SER A 489 -5.30 -10.35 -9.60
C SER A 489 -4.88 -10.60 -11.05
N GLY A 490 -5.26 -11.77 -11.59
CA GLY A 490 -5.09 -12.08 -13.01
C GLY A 490 -5.95 -11.20 -13.92
N ARG A 491 -7.23 -11.03 -13.61
CA ARG A 491 -8.15 -10.16 -14.37
C ARG A 491 -7.75 -8.68 -14.29
N ALA A 492 -7.14 -8.27 -13.19
CA ALA A 492 -6.59 -6.93 -13.01
C ALA A 492 -5.26 -6.72 -13.76
N GLY A 493 -4.74 -7.76 -14.42
CA GLY A 493 -3.52 -7.69 -15.21
C GLY A 493 -2.23 -7.72 -14.41
N LEU A 494 -2.28 -7.82 -13.08
CA LEU A 494 -1.09 -7.69 -12.21
C LEU A 494 0.06 -8.60 -12.69
N PRO A 495 1.31 -8.13 -12.75
CA PRO A 495 2.44 -9.00 -13.03
C PRO A 495 2.62 -10.04 -11.91
N LEU A 496 3.21 -11.19 -12.24
CA LEU A 496 3.28 -12.35 -11.35
C LEU A 496 3.87 -12.02 -9.96
N GLY A 497 4.93 -11.20 -9.92
CA GLY A 497 5.54 -10.74 -8.66
C GLY A 497 4.58 -9.96 -7.76
N SER A 498 3.71 -9.12 -8.32
CA SER A 498 2.71 -8.34 -7.58
C SER A 498 1.54 -9.21 -7.10
N ARG A 499 1.17 -10.25 -7.86
CA ARG A 499 0.20 -11.27 -7.42
C ARG A 499 0.75 -12.02 -6.20
N SER A 500 2.01 -12.43 -6.24
CA SER A 500 2.68 -13.11 -5.12
C SER A 500 2.77 -12.24 -3.88
N LYS A 501 3.07 -10.94 -4.03
CA LYS A 501 3.06 -9.96 -2.92
C LYS A 501 1.66 -9.79 -2.32
N LEU A 502 0.63 -9.62 -3.15
CA LEU A 502 -0.77 -9.50 -2.75
C LEU A 502 -1.25 -10.70 -1.95
N ILE A 503 -0.92 -11.90 -2.44
CA ILE A 503 -1.22 -13.16 -1.75
C ILE A 503 -0.45 -13.21 -0.43
N ALA A 504 0.86 -12.95 -0.44
CA ALA A 504 1.68 -12.94 0.78
C ALA A 504 1.13 -11.99 1.85
N THR A 505 0.72 -10.77 1.50
CA THR A 505 0.12 -9.79 2.44
C THR A 505 -1.16 -10.32 3.09
N VAL A 506 -2.07 -10.90 2.29
CA VAL A 506 -3.32 -11.49 2.83
C VAL A 506 -3.00 -12.72 3.69
N LEU A 507 -2.01 -13.52 3.31
CA LEU A 507 -1.64 -14.73 4.04
C LEU A 507 -0.88 -14.45 5.35
N GLU A 508 -0.10 -13.37 5.40
CA GLU A 508 0.65 -12.91 6.58
C GLU A 508 -0.29 -12.35 7.66
N ARG A 509 -1.31 -11.60 7.24
CA ARG A 509 -2.42 -11.15 8.11
C ARG A 509 -3.20 -12.32 8.74
N LEU A 510 -3.12 -13.50 8.15
CA LEU A 510 -3.76 -14.72 8.64
C LEU A 510 -2.84 -15.61 9.52
N GLY A 511 -1.68 -15.10 9.98
CA GLY A 511 -0.89 -15.67 11.10
C GLY A 511 0.25 -16.63 10.70
N GLY A 512 1.43 -16.07 10.39
CA GLY A 512 2.64 -16.79 9.93
C GLY A 512 3.05 -18.07 10.68
N SER A 513 3.14 -19.15 9.88
CA SER A 513 3.76 -20.50 10.03
C SER A 513 3.15 -21.43 8.97
N ARG A 514 1.90 -21.14 8.57
CA ARG A 514 1.15 -21.74 7.44
C ARG A 514 1.69 -21.37 6.05
N SER A 515 2.81 -20.65 5.91
CA SER A 515 3.35 -20.24 4.59
C SER A 515 3.94 -21.41 3.81
N VAL A 516 4.50 -22.42 4.49
CA VAL A 516 4.98 -23.66 3.89
C VAL A 516 3.81 -24.52 3.41
N GLU A 517 2.79 -24.71 4.24
CA GLU A 517 1.55 -25.41 3.86
C GLU A 517 0.85 -24.72 2.68
N LYS A 518 0.90 -23.39 2.60
CA LYS A 518 0.29 -22.61 1.50
C LYS A 518 1.12 -22.62 0.21
N ALA A 519 2.45 -22.62 0.31
CA ALA A 519 3.32 -22.84 -0.84
C ALA A 519 3.10 -24.26 -1.41
N LEU A 520 2.96 -25.25 -0.53
CA LEU A 520 2.66 -26.62 -0.90
C LEU A 520 1.23 -26.79 -1.44
N GLN A 521 0.26 -26.09 -0.88
CA GLN A 521 -1.09 -26.04 -1.43
C GLN A 521 -1.13 -25.37 -2.81
N SER A 522 -0.32 -24.32 -3.03
CA SER A 522 -0.19 -23.70 -4.36
C SER A 522 0.44 -24.66 -5.39
N ILE A 523 1.33 -25.54 -4.93
CA ILE A 523 1.89 -26.63 -5.75
C ILE A 523 0.80 -27.67 -6.04
N LEU A 524 0.02 -28.10 -5.04
CA LEU A 524 -1.14 -29.00 -5.21
C LEU A 524 -2.22 -28.42 -6.14
N ASP A 525 -2.48 -27.12 -6.04
CA ASP A 525 -3.42 -26.43 -6.91
C ASP A 525 -2.89 -26.34 -8.34
N ALA A 526 -1.57 -26.19 -8.53
CA ALA A 526 -0.93 -26.29 -9.85
C ALA A 526 -1.03 -27.72 -10.42
N PHE A 527 -0.89 -28.76 -9.58
CA PHE A 527 -1.15 -30.16 -9.95
C PHE A 527 -2.62 -30.37 -10.38
N ALA A 528 -3.58 -29.79 -9.65
CA ALA A 528 -5.01 -29.93 -9.95
C ALA A 528 -5.46 -29.10 -11.17
N ALA A 529 -4.78 -27.98 -11.45
CA ALA A 529 -5.08 -27.10 -12.58
C ALA A 529 -4.41 -27.56 -13.88
N ALA A 530 -3.30 -28.30 -13.79
CA ALA A 530 -2.69 -28.97 -14.91
C ALA A 530 -3.72 -29.94 -15.53
N ARG A 531 -4.07 -29.72 -16.80
CA ARG A 531 -4.92 -30.65 -17.58
C ARG A 531 -4.02 -31.45 -18.50
N PRO A 532 -3.47 -32.59 -18.05
CA PRO A 532 -2.63 -33.43 -18.89
C PRO A 532 -3.47 -34.04 -20.01
N ASP A 533 -3.17 -33.64 -21.23
CA ASP A 533 -3.47 -34.37 -22.46
C ASP A 533 -2.56 -35.62 -22.62
N ARG A 534 -1.50 -35.74 -21.80
CA ARG A 534 -0.66 -36.94 -21.65
C ARG A 534 -0.42 -37.28 -20.17
N ASP A 535 -0.65 -38.55 -19.83
CA ASP A 535 -0.32 -39.18 -18.54
C ASP A 535 -1.06 -38.63 -17.29
N ALA A 536 -2.39 -38.48 -17.40
CA ALA A 536 -3.23 -37.94 -16.34
C ALA A 536 -3.17 -38.69 -14.99
N ALA A 537 -2.96 -40.01 -15.04
CA ALA A 537 -2.86 -40.83 -13.84
C ALA A 537 -1.58 -40.58 -13.04
N LEU A 538 -0.46 -40.34 -13.74
CA LEU A 538 0.80 -39.92 -13.14
C LEU A 538 0.62 -38.60 -12.36
N VAL A 539 0.00 -37.60 -13.00
CA VAL A 539 -0.26 -36.30 -12.36
C VAL A 539 -1.18 -36.41 -11.15
N GLU A 540 -2.25 -37.21 -11.25
CA GLU A 540 -3.20 -37.45 -10.15
C GLU A 540 -2.50 -38.07 -8.93
N ALA A 541 -1.74 -39.13 -9.14
CA ALA A 541 -1.06 -39.83 -8.06
C ALA A 541 0.15 -39.04 -7.49
N MET A 542 0.78 -38.15 -8.28
CA MET A 542 1.67 -37.10 -7.73
C MET A 542 0.89 -36.11 -6.86
N GLY A 543 -0.32 -35.70 -7.24
CA GLY A 543 -1.17 -34.85 -6.39
C GLY A 543 -1.48 -35.50 -5.03
N GLU A 544 -1.86 -36.78 -5.02
CA GLU A 544 -2.18 -37.53 -3.80
C GLU A 544 -0.97 -37.72 -2.87
N ALA A 545 0.18 -38.11 -3.45
CA ALA A 545 1.40 -38.30 -2.68
C ALA A 545 1.90 -36.99 -2.04
N ALA A 546 1.71 -35.86 -2.73
CA ALA A 546 2.07 -34.53 -2.24
C ALA A 546 1.16 -34.14 -1.08
N ALA A 547 -0.16 -34.35 -1.23
CA ALA A 547 -1.14 -34.08 -0.18
C ALA A 547 -0.84 -34.89 1.08
N LYS A 548 -0.47 -36.17 0.94
CA LYS A 548 -0.06 -37.03 2.05
C LYS A 548 1.20 -36.53 2.75
N LEU A 549 2.24 -36.16 2.00
CA LEU A 549 3.48 -35.59 2.51
C LEU A 549 3.26 -34.31 3.33
N VAL A 550 2.38 -33.43 2.83
CA VAL A 550 2.01 -32.17 3.48
C VAL A 550 1.22 -32.45 4.76
N ASN A 551 0.20 -33.31 4.70
CA ASN A 551 -0.64 -33.67 5.83
C ASN A 551 0.14 -34.34 6.96
N GLU A 552 1.16 -35.12 6.61
CA GLU A 552 2.09 -35.74 7.56
C GLU A 552 3.16 -34.77 8.09
N GLN A 553 3.16 -33.50 7.67
CA GLN A 553 4.15 -32.48 7.99
C GLN A 553 5.59 -32.86 7.61
N LYS A 554 5.77 -33.67 6.57
CA LYS A 554 7.06 -34.23 6.12
C LYS A 554 7.69 -33.44 4.98
N VAL A 555 7.29 -32.18 4.79
CA VAL A 555 7.93 -31.25 3.85
C VAL A 555 8.37 -30.01 4.60
N ALA A 556 9.62 -29.59 4.41
CA ALA A 556 10.18 -28.36 4.95
C ALA A 556 10.72 -27.47 3.84
N VAL A 557 10.83 -26.18 4.15
CA VAL A 557 11.50 -25.20 3.30
C VAL A 557 12.80 -24.76 3.98
N PHE A 558 13.90 -24.87 3.24
CA PHE A 558 15.21 -24.34 3.59
C PHE A 558 15.34 -22.92 3.07
N PHE A 559 15.63 -21.98 3.97
CA PHE A 559 15.83 -20.56 3.67
C PHE A 559 17.34 -20.24 3.59
N PRO A 560 17.91 -20.02 2.39
CA PRO A 560 19.32 -19.67 2.26
C PRO A 560 19.65 -18.40 3.05
N GLY A 561 20.78 -18.41 3.78
CA GLY A 561 21.23 -17.27 4.58
C GLY A 561 20.45 -17.03 5.89
N LYS A 562 19.40 -17.81 6.19
CA LYS A 562 18.61 -17.69 7.43
C LYS A 562 18.75 -18.93 8.31
N LYS A 563 19.96 -19.12 8.87
CA LYS A 563 20.32 -20.31 9.65
C LYS A 563 19.29 -20.71 10.72
N ALA A 564 18.87 -19.77 11.56
CA ALA A 564 17.93 -20.06 12.65
C ALA A 564 16.56 -20.57 12.13
N SER A 565 16.02 -19.94 11.08
CA SER A 565 14.75 -20.34 10.46
C SER A 565 14.84 -21.70 9.78
N SER A 566 15.91 -21.94 9.01
CA SER A 566 16.13 -23.23 8.33
C SER A 566 16.32 -24.36 9.33
N ILE A 567 17.10 -24.16 10.39
CA ILE A 567 17.28 -25.16 11.44
C ILE A 567 15.96 -25.46 12.15
N LYS A 568 15.13 -24.43 12.41
CA LYS A 568 13.81 -24.63 13.01
C LYS A 568 12.91 -25.51 12.12
N GLU A 569 12.86 -25.25 10.81
CA GLU A 569 12.05 -26.07 9.88
C GLU A 569 12.59 -27.49 9.73
N ILE A 570 13.91 -27.67 9.62
CA ILE A 570 14.54 -29.00 9.54
C ILE A 570 14.21 -29.82 10.79
N LYS A 571 14.27 -29.21 11.97
CA LYS A 571 13.90 -29.86 13.23
C LYS A 571 12.45 -30.34 13.21
N ARG A 572 11.51 -29.50 12.75
CA ARG A 572 10.09 -29.83 12.66
C ARG A 572 9.85 -31.08 11.79
N VAL A 573 10.49 -31.16 10.61
CA VAL A 573 10.33 -32.33 9.74
C VAL A 573 11.04 -33.58 10.26
N LEU A 574 12.18 -33.42 10.95
CA LEU A 574 12.85 -34.54 11.62
C LEU A 574 11.98 -35.12 12.75
N GLU A 575 11.35 -34.26 13.56
CA GLU A 575 10.39 -34.68 14.59
C GLU A 575 9.19 -35.40 13.96
N GLY A 576 8.62 -34.84 12.89
CA GLY A 576 7.53 -35.49 12.13
C GLY A 576 7.92 -36.82 11.48
N ALA A 577 9.20 -36.99 11.15
CA ALA A 577 9.78 -38.25 10.70
C ALA A 577 10.08 -39.24 11.85
N GLY A 578 9.83 -38.87 13.10
CA GLY A 578 10.07 -39.72 14.27
C GLY A 578 11.51 -39.73 14.78
N VAL A 579 12.33 -38.76 14.35
CA VAL A 579 13.70 -38.59 14.85
C VAL A 579 13.66 -37.84 16.19
N ASN A 580 13.84 -38.59 17.28
CA ASN A 580 13.72 -38.04 18.64
C ASN A 580 15.06 -37.80 19.35
N SER A 581 16.18 -38.32 18.83
CA SER A 581 17.51 -38.15 19.42
C SER A 581 18.48 -37.49 18.44
N GLY A 582 19.37 -36.62 18.95
CA GLY A 582 20.37 -35.94 18.12
C GLY A 582 19.82 -34.85 17.18
N LEU A 583 18.56 -34.43 17.35
CA LEU A 583 17.84 -33.51 16.47
C LEU A 583 18.63 -32.25 16.08
N ASN A 584 19.28 -31.61 17.06
CA ASN A 584 20.07 -30.40 16.83
C ASN A 584 21.29 -30.66 15.93
N ALA A 585 22.01 -31.76 16.17
CA ALA A 585 23.20 -32.11 15.40
C ALA A 585 22.83 -32.51 13.98
N GLN A 586 21.76 -33.29 13.81
CA GLN A 586 21.26 -33.70 12.49
C GLN A 586 20.72 -32.49 11.70
N ALA A 587 19.96 -31.60 12.34
CA ALA A 587 19.48 -30.39 11.68
C ALA A 587 20.61 -29.47 11.23
N GLU A 588 21.68 -29.36 12.03
CA GLU A 588 22.87 -28.60 11.67
C GLU A 588 23.61 -29.27 10.49
N GLN A 589 23.76 -30.59 10.50
CA GLN A 589 24.39 -31.32 9.39
C GLN A 589 23.63 -31.14 8.07
N ILE A 590 22.30 -31.28 8.11
CA ILE A 590 21.42 -31.05 6.95
C ILE A 590 21.52 -29.59 6.48
N TYR A 591 21.52 -28.64 7.41
CA TYR A 591 21.69 -27.22 7.09
C TYR A 591 23.01 -26.98 6.35
N GLN A 592 24.13 -27.53 6.83
CA GLN A 592 25.44 -27.35 6.20
C GLN A 592 25.46 -27.98 4.79
N ALA A 593 24.89 -29.18 4.62
CA ALA A 593 24.80 -29.84 3.31
C ALA A 593 23.98 -29.04 2.28
N PHE A 594 22.85 -28.46 2.70
CA PHE A 594 22.05 -27.58 1.83
C PHE A 594 22.72 -26.23 1.55
N ASN A 595 23.50 -25.73 2.52
CA ASN A 595 24.17 -24.44 2.41
C ASN A 595 25.44 -24.49 1.54
N SER A 596 26.12 -25.64 1.45
CA SER A 596 27.30 -25.81 0.57
C SER A 596 27.00 -25.76 -0.94
N GLY A 597 25.71 -25.72 -1.31
CA GLY A 597 25.25 -25.55 -2.69
C GLY A 597 25.12 -26.87 -3.47
N GLY A 598 24.19 -26.92 -4.42
CA GLY A 598 23.92 -28.07 -5.30
C GLY A 598 22.46 -28.52 -5.28
N PHE A 599 21.81 -28.54 -4.11
CA PHE A 599 20.46 -29.07 -3.96
C PHE A 599 19.37 -27.99 -4.09
N HIS A 600 18.40 -28.24 -4.97
CA HIS A 600 17.13 -27.49 -5.05
C HIS A 600 16.02 -28.16 -4.22
N GLY A 601 16.13 -29.47 -4.03
CA GLY A 601 15.36 -30.30 -3.12
C GLY A 601 16.22 -31.48 -2.67
N HIS A 602 15.78 -32.19 -1.63
CA HIS A 602 16.33 -33.49 -1.30
C HIS A 602 15.32 -34.31 -0.49
N TYR A 603 15.15 -35.57 -0.87
CA TYR A 603 14.46 -36.58 -0.09
C TYR A 603 15.42 -37.25 0.89
N PHE A 604 15.16 -37.09 2.19
CA PHE A 604 15.92 -37.71 3.26
C PHE A 604 15.25 -38.99 3.72
N GLN A 605 15.98 -40.11 3.64
CA GLN A 605 15.56 -41.37 4.25
C GLN A 605 15.75 -41.32 5.77
N ALA A 606 14.66 -41.52 6.51
CA ALA A 606 14.65 -41.66 7.96
C ALA A 606 13.78 -42.87 8.34
N GLY A 607 14.34 -44.08 8.16
CA GLY A 607 13.58 -45.32 8.32
C GLY A 607 12.44 -45.44 7.30
N ASP A 608 11.25 -45.81 7.76
CA ASP A 608 10.00 -45.84 6.99
C ASP A 608 9.35 -44.44 6.80
N LYS A 609 9.93 -43.39 7.40
CA LYS A 609 9.30 -42.07 7.56
C LYS A 609 10.08 -40.92 6.90
N GLY A 610 10.65 -41.15 5.72
CA GLY A 610 11.41 -40.13 5.01
C GLY A 610 10.63 -38.82 4.76
N PHE A 611 11.38 -37.72 4.61
CA PHE A 611 10.86 -36.36 4.47
C PHE A 611 11.53 -35.62 3.30
N VAL A 612 10.91 -34.56 2.81
CA VAL A 612 11.41 -33.73 1.72
C VAL A 612 11.83 -32.35 2.26
N LEU A 613 13.01 -31.89 1.89
CA LEU A 613 13.45 -30.53 2.15
C LEU A 613 13.60 -29.78 0.82
N LEU A 614 12.86 -28.68 0.65
CA LEU A 614 12.89 -27.86 -0.56
C LEU A 614 13.66 -26.57 -0.29
N ARG A 615 14.48 -26.13 -1.22
CA ARG A 615 15.13 -24.82 -1.13
C ARG A 615 14.13 -23.72 -1.53
N ASP A 616 14.02 -22.68 -0.71
CA ASP A 616 13.20 -21.50 -1.00
C ASP A 616 13.62 -20.86 -2.33
N GLY A 617 12.66 -20.64 -3.22
CA GLY A 617 12.90 -20.07 -4.55
C GLY A 617 11.92 -20.52 -5.63
N GLU A 618 12.19 -20.12 -6.88
CA GLU A 618 11.30 -20.26 -8.04
C GLU A 618 11.11 -21.70 -8.54
N THR A 619 11.84 -22.67 -7.99
CA THR A 619 11.88 -24.07 -8.48
C THR A 619 11.14 -25.06 -7.61
N MET A 620 10.53 -24.62 -6.50
CA MET A 620 10.01 -25.51 -5.46
C MET A 620 9.02 -26.55 -5.96
N ALA A 621 8.10 -26.19 -6.87
CA ALA A 621 7.07 -27.11 -7.37
C ALA A 621 7.66 -28.29 -8.15
N SER A 622 8.54 -27.99 -9.10
CA SER A 622 9.23 -28.99 -9.90
C SER A 622 10.29 -29.77 -9.11
N SER A 623 10.94 -29.14 -8.12
CA SER A 623 11.83 -29.87 -7.20
C SER A 623 11.02 -30.83 -6.32
N LEU A 624 9.84 -30.43 -5.84
CA LEU A 624 8.95 -31.33 -5.11
C LEU A 624 8.53 -32.52 -5.98
N ALA A 625 8.13 -32.28 -7.23
CA ALA A 625 7.78 -33.32 -8.19
C ALA A 625 8.91 -34.37 -8.35
N HIS A 626 10.16 -33.89 -8.45
CA HIS A 626 11.37 -34.73 -8.48
C HIS A 626 11.56 -35.53 -7.18
N GLU A 627 11.59 -34.86 -6.03
CA GLU A 627 11.83 -35.52 -4.73
C GLU A 627 10.74 -36.54 -4.35
N MET A 628 9.53 -36.35 -4.85
CA MET A 628 8.43 -37.28 -4.63
C MET A 628 8.61 -38.61 -5.36
N ALA A 629 9.23 -38.62 -6.52
CA ALA A 629 9.58 -39.86 -7.21
C ALA A 629 10.55 -40.70 -6.36
N HIS A 630 11.53 -40.07 -5.71
CA HIS A 630 12.43 -40.75 -4.78
C HIS A 630 11.71 -41.33 -3.57
N ARG A 631 10.74 -40.61 -2.98
CA ARG A 631 9.90 -41.19 -1.92
C ARG A 631 9.10 -42.41 -2.43
N GLY A 632 8.58 -42.34 -3.64
CA GLY A 632 7.88 -43.44 -4.29
C GLY A 632 8.72 -44.71 -4.41
N GLN A 633 9.95 -44.55 -4.90
CA GLN A 633 10.94 -45.63 -5.00
C GLN A 633 11.24 -46.24 -3.62
N HIS A 634 11.33 -45.40 -2.57
CA HIS A 634 11.61 -45.86 -1.20
C HIS A 634 10.51 -46.76 -0.65
N LEU A 635 9.24 -46.34 -0.82
CA LEU A 635 8.08 -47.08 -0.30
C LEU A 635 7.93 -48.47 -0.91
N ARG A 636 8.49 -48.71 -2.10
CA ARG A 636 8.50 -50.02 -2.78
C ARG A 636 9.68 -50.92 -2.38
N GLY A 637 10.59 -50.43 -1.54
CA GLY A 637 11.89 -51.10 -1.32
C GLY A 637 12.77 -51.10 -2.59
N GLU A 638 12.44 -50.24 -3.56
CA GLU A 638 13.11 -50.17 -4.85
C GLU A 638 14.26 -49.17 -4.83
N LEU A 639 14.21 -48.13 -4.01
CA LEU A 639 15.26 -47.10 -3.96
C LEU A 639 16.66 -47.65 -3.69
N THR A 640 16.78 -48.78 -2.98
CA THR A 640 18.05 -49.46 -2.70
C THR A 640 18.39 -50.58 -3.70
N SER A 641 17.45 -51.00 -4.54
CA SER A 641 17.64 -52.03 -5.57
C SER A 641 17.70 -51.48 -7.00
N LEU A 642 17.23 -50.25 -7.22
CA LEU A 642 17.45 -49.47 -8.42
C LEU A 642 18.87 -48.87 -8.37
N GLY A 643 19.63 -49.02 -9.45
CA GLY A 643 20.85 -48.23 -9.62
C GLY A 643 20.52 -46.73 -9.66
N THR A 644 21.48 -45.90 -9.25
CA THR A 644 21.47 -44.43 -9.32
C THR A 644 20.90 -43.93 -10.65
N MET A 645 21.34 -44.51 -11.78
CA MET A 645 20.85 -44.10 -13.11
C MET A 645 19.34 -44.22 -13.25
N ARG A 646 18.82 -45.36 -12.82
CA ARG A 646 17.40 -45.71 -12.94
C ARG A 646 16.57 -44.87 -11.97
N SER A 647 17.06 -44.70 -10.74
CA SER A 647 16.43 -43.86 -9.72
C SER A 647 16.25 -42.40 -10.20
N GLU A 648 17.34 -41.78 -10.64
CA GLU A 648 17.35 -40.38 -11.07
C GLU A 648 16.57 -40.16 -12.38
N TYR A 649 16.65 -41.10 -13.33
CA TYR A 649 15.87 -41.03 -14.56
C TYR A 649 14.38 -40.96 -14.26
N GLN A 650 13.89 -41.82 -13.35
CA GLN A 650 12.47 -41.81 -12.99
C GLN A 650 12.05 -40.49 -12.33
N ALA A 651 12.92 -39.90 -11.49
CA ALA A 651 12.65 -38.62 -10.85
C ALA A 651 12.63 -37.44 -11.83
N TYR A 652 13.58 -37.38 -12.76
CA TYR A 652 13.59 -36.34 -13.80
C TYR A 652 12.51 -36.51 -14.87
N HIS A 653 12.11 -37.76 -15.17
CA HIS A 653 10.97 -38.03 -16.01
C HIS A 653 9.69 -37.48 -15.35
N ALA A 654 9.45 -37.78 -14.07
CA ALA A 654 8.31 -37.22 -13.32
C ALA A 654 8.33 -35.68 -13.27
N GLN A 655 9.51 -35.08 -13.08
CA GLN A 655 9.68 -33.63 -13.15
C GLN A 655 9.37 -33.06 -14.54
N ARG A 656 9.80 -33.73 -15.63
CA ARG A 656 9.48 -33.31 -17.00
C ARG A 656 7.98 -33.34 -17.26
N GLU A 657 7.31 -34.45 -16.96
CA GLU A 657 5.87 -34.58 -17.20
C GLU A 657 5.07 -33.51 -16.43
N PHE A 658 5.49 -33.22 -15.19
CA PHE A 658 4.94 -32.08 -14.44
C PHE A 658 5.11 -30.75 -15.20
N LEU A 659 6.32 -30.46 -15.68
CA LEU A 659 6.61 -29.22 -16.41
C LEU A 659 5.86 -29.13 -17.73
N LEU A 660 5.64 -30.25 -18.42
CA LEU A 660 4.86 -30.31 -19.65
C LEU A 660 3.38 -29.98 -19.40
N ALA A 661 2.84 -30.38 -18.25
CA ALA A 661 1.45 -30.14 -17.88
C ALA A 661 1.16 -28.68 -17.43
N LEU A 662 2.20 -27.87 -17.22
CA LEU A 662 2.08 -26.44 -16.90
C LEU A 662 1.96 -25.57 -18.17
N PRO A 663 1.19 -24.47 -18.12
CA PRO A 663 1.28 -23.39 -19.10
C PRO A 663 2.71 -22.87 -19.26
N ASP A 664 3.08 -22.44 -20.48
CA ASP A 664 4.43 -21.97 -20.81
C ASP A 664 4.93 -20.87 -19.88
N GLU A 665 4.03 -19.95 -19.50
CA GLU A 665 4.31 -18.82 -18.62
C GLU A 665 4.59 -19.22 -17.16
N LEU A 666 4.28 -20.45 -16.75
CA LEU A 666 4.51 -20.97 -15.40
C LEU A 666 5.76 -21.83 -15.28
N VAL A 667 6.46 -22.09 -16.38
CA VAL A 667 7.67 -22.92 -16.40
C VAL A 667 8.90 -22.02 -16.18
N PRO A 668 9.65 -22.18 -15.08
CA PRO A 668 10.87 -21.41 -14.87
C PRO A 668 11.86 -21.62 -16.01
N ALA A 669 12.54 -20.57 -16.46
CA ALA A 669 13.45 -20.62 -17.61
C ALA A 669 14.56 -21.68 -17.42
N GLN A 670 15.07 -21.86 -16.19
CA GLN A 670 16.05 -22.89 -15.85
C GLN A 670 15.55 -24.33 -16.09
N HIS A 671 14.23 -24.55 -16.14
CA HIS A 671 13.61 -25.85 -16.34
C HIS A 671 13.11 -26.09 -17.76
N ALA A 672 13.24 -25.09 -18.66
CA ALA A 672 12.91 -25.25 -20.07
C ALA A 672 13.69 -26.41 -20.71
N ARG A 673 14.93 -26.67 -20.26
CA ARG A 673 15.73 -27.80 -20.73
C ARG A 673 15.13 -29.15 -20.33
N ILE A 674 14.67 -29.30 -19.08
CA ILE A 674 14.06 -30.55 -18.59
C ILE A 674 12.72 -30.77 -19.28
N ARG A 675 11.89 -29.71 -19.37
CA ARG A 675 10.59 -29.76 -20.05
C ARG A 675 10.67 -30.25 -21.49
N ASN A 676 11.66 -29.75 -22.23
CA ASN A 676 11.86 -30.07 -23.65
C ASN A 676 12.77 -31.29 -23.87
N ALA A 677 13.26 -31.95 -22.82
CA ALA A 677 14.17 -33.07 -22.94
C ALA A 677 13.43 -34.33 -23.41
N THR A 678 13.94 -34.98 -24.45
CA THR A 678 13.56 -36.36 -24.75
C THR A 678 14.11 -37.32 -23.67
N ASP A 679 13.62 -38.56 -23.63
CA ASP A 679 14.17 -39.57 -22.72
C ASP A 679 15.68 -39.79 -22.96
N ALA A 680 16.11 -39.73 -24.23
CA ALA A 680 17.52 -39.80 -24.60
C ALA A 680 18.31 -38.59 -24.06
N ASP A 681 17.71 -37.40 -24.07
CA ASP A 681 18.34 -36.19 -23.51
C ASP A 681 18.46 -36.28 -21.98
N LEU A 682 17.45 -36.81 -21.29
CA LEU A 682 17.51 -37.05 -19.84
C LEU A 682 18.58 -38.08 -19.49
N VAL A 683 18.64 -39.20 -20.21
CA VAL A 683 19.66 -40.24 -20.02
C VAL A 683 21.07 -39.68 -20.25
N LYS A 684 21.25 -38.95 -21.36
CA LYS A 684 22.53 -38.31 -21.68
C LYS A 684 22.93 -37.32 -20.60
N TRP A 685 22.00 -36.46 -20.18
CA TRP A 685 22.27 -35.47 -19.16
C TRP A 685 22.66 -36.08 -17.80
N LEU A 686 21.98 -37.14 -17.38
CA LEU A 686 22.32 -37.88 -16.15
C LEU A 686 23.71 -38.53 -16.23
N THR A 687 24.02 -39.15 -17.37
CA THR A 687 25.32 -39.80 -17.60
C THR A 687 26.47 -38.79 -17.62
N GLU A 688 26.22 -37.59 -18.17
CA GLU A 688 27.18 -36.49 -18.27
C GLU A 688 27.22 -35.58 -17.02
N SER A 689 26.25 -35.72 -16.10
CA SER A 689 26.16 -34.90 -14.89
C SER A 689 27.42 -35.05 -14.04
N ARG A 690 27.92 -33.93 -13.52
CA ARG A 690 29.03 -33.94 -12.55
C ARG A 690 28.62 -34.59 -11.24
N GLU A 691 27.35 -34.52 -10.89
CA GLU A 691 26.78 -35.03 -9.65
C GLU A 691 26.54 -36.55 -9.73
N TYR A 692 25.83 -37.00 -10.77
CA TYR A 692 25.40 -38.40 -10.88
C TYR A 692 26.30 -39.26 -11.77
N GLY A 693 26.96 -38.64 -12.76
CA GLY A 693 27.75 -39.34 -13.78
C GLY A 693 28.83 -40.28 -13.23
N PRO A 694 29.59 -39.93 -12.16
CA PRO A 694 30.55 -40.85 -11.56
C PRO A 694 29.91 -42.13 -11.00
N ALA A 695 28.78 -42.02 -10.28
CA ALA A 695 28.05 -43.16 -9.73
C ALA A 695 27.41 -44.00 -10.84
N ILE A 696 26.78 -43.34 -11.82
CA ILE A 696 26.18 -43.98 -13.00
C ILE A 696 27.22 -44.76 -13.81
N ARG A 697 28.40 -44.18 -14.05
CA ARG A 697 29.48 -44.88 -14.78
C ARG A 697 30.05 -46.06 -13.99
N ALA A 698 30.10 -45.97 -12.67
CA ALA A 698 30.50 -47.08 -11.82
C ALA A 698 29.47 -48.23 -11.88
N GLU A 699 28.17 -47.93 -11.84
CA GLU A 699 27.09 -48.92 -11.92
C GLU A 699 26.87 -49.52 -13.31
N ALA A 700 27.05 -48.74 -14.38
CA ALA A 700 26.89 -49.21 -15.76
C ALA A 700 27.90 -50.32 -16.12
N SER A 701 29.02 -50.40 -15.39
CA SER A 701 29.99 -51.48 -15.54
C SER A 701 29.52 -52.84 -14.98
N SER A 702 28.44 -52.88 -14.19
CA SER A 702 27.99 -54.08 -13.47
C SER A 702 26.60 -54.61 -13.84
N THR A 703 25.73 -53.83 -14.52
CA THR A 703 24.28 -54.18 -14.66
C THR A 703 23.71 -54.25 -16.09
N GLY A 704 24.53 -54.03 -17.13
CA GLY A 704 24.07 -54.03 -18.53
C GLY A 704 23.39 -52.72 -18.96
N VAL A 705 23.14 -52.56 -20.26
CA VAL A 705 22.61 -51.31 -20.84
C VAL A 705 21.13 -51.12 -20.49
N MET A 706 20.80 -49.98 -19.87
CA MET A 706 19.42 -49.57 -19.56
C MET A 706 18.60 -49.29 -20.83
N ASP A 707 17.38 -49.81 -20.93
CA ASP A 707 16.39 -49.45 -21.97
C ASP A 707 15.41 -48.39 -21.42
N PRO A 708 15.53 -47.11 -21.84
CA PRO A 708 14.70 -46.02 -21.30
C PRO A 708 13.20 -46.20 -21.52
N ALA A 709 12.79 -46.90 -22.59
CA ALA A 709 11.38 -47.12 -22.90
C ALA A 709 10.75 -48.19 -22.00
N VAL A 710 11.53 -49.18 -21.56
CA VAL A 710 11.09 -50.15 -20.54
C VAL A 710 10.92 -49.45 -19.19
N GLU A 711 11.82 -48.51 -18.86
CA GLU A 711 11.77 -47.77 -17.60
C GLU A 711 10.63 -46.76 -17.52
N ALA A 712 10.39 -46.00 -18.59
CA ALA A 712 9.24 -45.09 -18.66
C ALA A 712 7.91 -45.82 -18.40
N ARG A 713 7.71 -47.00 -19.01
CA ARG A 713 6.53 -47.86 -18.78
C ARG A 713 6.44 -48.42 -17.36
N SER A 714 7.58 -48.59 -16.68
CA SER A 714 7.61 -49.03 -15.27
C SER A 714 7.18 -47.91 -14.32
N ILE A 715 7.44 -46.64 -14.66
CA ILE A 715 6.98 -45.45 -13.92
C ILE A 715 5.47 -45.27 -14.11
N GLU A 716 4.96 -45.37 -15.33
CA GLU A 716 3.53 -45.23 -15.62
C GLU A 716 2.70 -46.29 -14.86
N LYS A 717 3.17 -47.55 -14.88
CA LYS A 717 2.57 -48.65 -14.11
C LYS A 717 2.62 -48.41 -12.60
N TRP A 718 3.64 -47.73 -12.08
CA TRP A 718 3.79 -47.40 -10.66
C TRP A 718 2.68 -46.48 -10.16
N PHE A 719 2.43 -45.37 -10.86
CA PHE A 719 1.40 -44.41 -10.47
C PHE A 719 -0.02 -44.98 -10.60
N LEU A 720 -0.25 -45.86 -11.57
CA LEU A 720 -1.57 -46.46 -11.82
C LEU A 720 -1.98 -47.56 -10.83
N THR A 721 -1.04 -48.26 -10.18
CA THR A 721 -1.37 -49.39 -9.29
C THR A 721 -1.50 -49.03 -7.80
N GLY A 722 -1.36 -47.74 -7.45
CA GLY A 722 -1.62 -47.21 -6.10
C GLY A 722 -0.52 -47.51 -5.08
N GLY A 723 0.09 -46.44 -4.55
CA GLY A 723 0.87 -46.45 -3.31
C GLY A 723 0.06 -46.02 -2.10
#